data_AF-A0A7S3CBV3-F1
#
_entry.id   AF-A0A7S3CBV3-F1
#
_cell.length_a   1.000
_cell.length_b   1.000
_cell.length_c   1.000
_cell.angle_alpha   90.00
_cell.angle_beta   90.00
_cell.angle_gamma   90.00
#
_symmetry.space_group_name_H-M   'P 1'
#
loop_
_entity.id
_entity.type
_entity.pdbx_description
1 polymer ?
#
loop_
_entity_poly.entity_id
_entity_poly.type
_entity_poly.pdbx_seq_one_letter_code
_entity_poly.pdbx_strand_id
1 'polypeptide(L)'
;TNGRRDVHRRRTKHKARDAASTACLFCSKMAMLPSLFRAGKSALTRTALLTPALTSSLAAEYKVAASAVSFAGAWQHAAGQTRGISIDALKPSDSFIPRHISNAPACIEGKMANDCGFESVGALIDATVPPHIRKDGPLELGEFSEAFTEGQYLAHMKELGAKNKLNKNFIGMGYYGTLTPTVILRNLLENPGWYTQYTPYQAEISQGRLESLLNYQTMISDLTGFPFANSSLLDESTAAAEAMTMCSAMANGKKPKFLVSDKCHPQTIAVCASRADGLGLECIVSSEADFDFSGSDVCGVLLQSPATDGSLNEYGSVIEAAHGVNAKVVMATDLLALTMLTPPGELGADIAIGSSQRFGVPMGYGGPHAAFLATADKYKRIMPGRVIGTSIDQHGNPALRMAMQTREQHIRREKATSNICTAQALLANIAAMYAVYHGPDGLRHIARRVHGLASIMAAGAKELGFKTRSEMFFDTVTINVGEGKAASVVAAAVAKDYNIRQMDENCVSIAFDETSSLEDVNALFSILAGGSCSFTAESLAEGVDQNVGDFCRTTDYLTHPVFNTYHSEHEMLRYLARLEAKDLSLCHSMIPLGSCTMKLNSTSEMMPITWDEFANLHPFAPEDQAAGYTEMIGNLANILCEVTGFDAMSMQPNSGASGEYAGLMTIRAYHHNNGDYHRNVCIIPVSAHGTNPASAVMSGMKIVTCKTDKQGNVDIDDLKEKVEKHSENLGALMVTYPSTYGVYESKIDEICKIIHDNGGQVYMDGANMNAQVGLTSPGLIG
;
A
#
# COMPACT_ATOMS: atom_id res chain seq x y z
N THR A 1 2.10 44.69 -47.07
CA THR A 1 2.58 45.18 -48.38
C THR A 1 3.71 44.27 -48.85
N ASN A 2 3.69 43.81 -50.11
CA ASN A 2 4.75 43.11 -50.89
C ASN A 2 5.60 42.04 -50.16
N GLY A 3 5.60 40.73 -50.48
CA GLY A 3 4.93 39.98 -51.54
C GLY A 3 5.92 39.34 -52.55
N ARG A 4 5.52 38.22 -53.17
CA ARG A 4 6.17 37.51 -54.33
C ARG A 4 7.38 36.61 -53.95
N ARG A 5 7.61 35.42 -54.56
CA ARG A 5 6.91 34.73 -55.68
C ARG A 5 7.27 33.23 -55.83
N ASP A 6 6.30 32.44 -56.27
CA ASP A 6 6.30 31.41 -57.35
C ASP A 6 7.43 30.34 -57.43
N VAL A 7 7.16 29.03 -57.31
CA VAL A 7 6.39 28.07 -58.18
C VAL A 7 7.23 27.40 -59.28
N HIS A 8 7.40 26.05 -59.19
CA HIS A 8 7.30 25.00 -60.24
C HIS A 8 7.58 23.62 -59.56
N ARG A 9 6.78 22.55 -59.58
CA ARG A 9 5.99 21.77 -60.57
C ARG A 9 6.80 20.87 -61.55
N ARG A 10 6.69 19.55 -61.29
CA ARG A 10 6.51 18.39 -62.21
C ARG A 10 7.69 17.82 -63.06
N ARG A 11 7.87 16.49 -62.92
CA ARG A 11 7.98 15.42 -63.98
C ARG A 11 9.15 15.52 -65.01
N THR A 12 9.80 14.47 -65.56
CA THR A 12 9.56 13.00 -65.59
C THR A 12 10.76 12.21 -66.17
N LYS A 13 10.99 10.97 -65.66
CA LYS A 13 11.36 9.69 -66.36
C LYS A 13 12.65 9.50 -67.22
N HIS A 14 13.07 8.21 -67.19
CA HIS A 14 13.87 7.39 -68.15
C HIS A 14 15.40 7.44 -68.05
N LYS A 15 16.18 6.34 -68.16
CA LYS A 15 15.97 4.94 -68.69
C LYS A 15 16.64 3.89 -67.73
N ALA A 16 16.03 2.72 -67.46
CA ALA A 16 16.28 1.38 -68.06
C ALA A 16 17.68 0.76 -67.72
N ARG A 17 17.85 -0.50 -67.28
CA ARG A 17 17.34 -1.79 -67.84
C ARG A 17 17.37 -2.95 -66.81
N ASP A 18 16.53 -3.96 -67.05
CA ASP A 18 16.67 -5.45 -66.90
C ASP A 18 17.19 -6.09 -65.58
N ALA A 19 16.75 -7.28 -65.13
CA ALA A 19 15.56 -8.11 -65.38
C ALA A 19 15.48 -9.30 -64.36
N ALA A 20 14.25 -9.72 -63.99
CA ALA A 20 13.86 -11.10 -63.58
C ALA A 20 14.48 -11.75 -62.29
N SER A 21 13.83 -12.65 -61.53
CA SER A 21 12.43 -13.14 -61.47
C SER A 21 12.22 -14.18 -60.34
N THR A 22 11.11 -14.08 -59.56
CA THR A 22 10.27 -15.17 -58.92
C THR A 22 10.95 -16.32 -58.11
N ALA A 23 10.33 -17.14 -57.23
CA ALA A 23 8.98 -17.38 -56.68
C ALA A 23 9.15 -18.11 -55.30
N CYS A 24 8.18 -18.61 -54.52
CA CYS A 24 6.71 -18.61 -54.55
C CYS A 24 6.16 -18.88 -53.12
N LEU A 25 4.85 -18.65 -52.91
CA LEU A 25 4.11 -19.20 -51.77
C LEU A 25 3.83 -20.70 -51.98
N PHE A 26 3.52 -21.45 -50.91
CA PHE A 26 2.34 -22.33 -50.89
C PHE A 26 1.72 -22.40 -49.48
N CYS A 27 0.46 -22.82 -49.40
CA CYS A 27 -0.48 -22.44 -48.35
C CYS A 27 -1.41 -23.59 -47.94
N SER A 28 -2.09 -23.41 -46.79
CA SER A 28 -3.47 -23.84 -46.48
C SER A 28 -3.82 -25.19 -45.82
N LYS A 29 -4.69 -25.02 -44.80
CA LYS A 29 -5.81 -25.86 -44.29
C LYS A 29 -5.47 -27.03 -43.35
N MET A 30 -6.00 -27.15 -42.13
CA MET A 30 -7.36 -26.94 -41.53
C MET A 30 -8.26 -28.19 -41.64
N ALA A 31 -8.56 -28.84 -40.50
CA ALA A 31 -9.92 -29.23 -40.05
C ALA A 31 -9.97 -30.30 -38.91
N MET A 32 -10.74 -29.97 -37.86
CA MET A 32 -11.72 -30.79 -37.11
C MET A 32 -11.36 -32.07 -36.28
N LEU A 33 -11.79 -31.98 -35.01
CA LEU A 33 -12.38 -32.97 -34.08
C LEU A 33 -13.40 -33.95 -34.75
N PRO A 34 -13.86 -35.09 -34.12
CA PRO A 34 -14.24 -35.17 -32.70
C PRO A 34 -14.16 -36.51 -31.91
N SER A 35 -14.18 -36.35 -30.56
CA SER A 35 -14.93 -37.14 -29.54
C SER A 35 -14.82 -38.68 -29.38
N LEU A 36 -14.60 -39.16 -28.14
CA LEU A 36 -15.58 -39.88 -27.26
C LEU A 36 -14.93 -40.75 -26.14
N PHE A 37 -15.34 -40.49 -24.88
CA PHE A 37 -15.55 -41.42 -23.74
C PHE A 37 -14.45 -42.24 -23.03
N ARG A 38 -14.60 -42.21 -21.69
CA ARG A 38 -14.44 -43.27 -20.66
C ARG A 38 -13.07 -43.56 -19.98
N ALA A 39 -12.94 -42.98 -18.78
CA ALA A 39 -12.69 -43.63 -17.48
C ALA A 39 -11.73 -44.83 -17.38
N GLY A 40 -10.68 -44.68 -16.55
CA GLY A 40 -9.87 -45.78 -16.00
C GLY A 40 -9.05 -45.34 -14.77
N LYS A 41 -9.24 -46.01 -13.63
CA LYS A 41 -8.46 -45.83 -12.39
C LYS A 41 -7.19 -46.70 -12.38
N SER A 42 -6.39 -46.54 -11.32
CA SER A 42 -5.19 -47.31 -10.90
C SER A 42 -3.91 -46.93 -11.66
N ALA A 43 -2.84 -46.45 -11.01
CA ALA A 43 -2.09 -46.95 -9.84
C ALA A 43 -1.26 -48.20 -10.17
N LEU A 44 0.06 -48.05 -10.18
CA LEU A 44 1.00 -49.15 -10.41
C LEU A 44 2.27 -48.99 -9.58
N THR A 45 2.56 -50.02 -8.80
CA THR A 45 3.65 -50.09 -7.83
C THR A 45 4.76 -51.02 -8.35
N ARG A 46 6.02 -50.59 -8.21
CA ARG A 46 7.22 -51.41 -7.89
C ARG A 46 7.68 -52.59 -8.79
N THR A 47 9.03 -52.61 -8.96
CA THR A 47 9.92 -53.79 -9.19
C THR A 47 9.86 -54.48 -10.58
N ALA A 48 10.92 -55.10 -11.12
CA ALA A 48 12.24 -55.46 -10.56
C ALA A 48 13.39 -55.62 -11.61
N LEU A 49 14.63 -55.68 -11.10
CA LEU A 49 15.74 -56.61 -11.46
C LEU A 49 16.08 -56.94 -12.94
N LEU A 50 17.33 -56.68 -13.39
CA LEU A 50 18.38 -57.71 -13.63
C LEU A 50 19.71 -57.13 -14.17
N THR A 51 20.75 -57.98 -14.17
CA THR A 51 22.21 -57.71 -14.28
C THR A 51 22.80 -57.85 -15.72
N PRO A 52 24.10 -57.53 -15.96
CA PRO A 52 24.56 -56.93 -17.23
C PRO A 52 25.31 -57.87 -18.21
N ALA A 53 25.64 -57.35 -19.40
CA ALA A 53 26.58 -57.96 -20.34
C ALA A 53 27.53 -56.95 -21.03
N LEU A 54 28.83 -57.26 -20.94
CA LEU A 54 29.97 -57.01 -21.85
C LEU A 54 29.83 -56.04 -23.05
N THR A 55 30.82 -55.15 -23.22
CA THR A 55 31.62 -54.99 -24.47
C THR A 55 32.89 -54.17 -24.23
N SER A 56 33.86 -54.20 -25.16
CA SER A 56 35.26 -53.82 -24.92
C SER A 56 35.91 -53.01 -26.05
N SER A 57 36.85 -52.11 -25.69
CA SER A 57 37.93 -51.55 -26.55
C SER A 57 37.48 -50.60 -27.69
N LEU A 58 38.31 -49.72 -28.28
CA LEU A 58 39.77 -49.55 -28.31
C LEU A 58 40.20 -48.07 -28.21
N ALA A 59 41.38 -47.82 -27.61
CA ALA A 59 42.34 -46.78 -28.04
C ALA A 59 43.71 -47.06 -27.40
N ALA A 60 44.79 -47.13 -28.19
CA ALA A 60 46.14 -47.40 -27.68
C ALA A 60 47.25 -46.66 -28.44
N GLU A 61 48.38 -46.54 -27.72
CA GLU A 61 49.64 -45.79 -27.98
C GLU A 61 49.48 -44.25 -28.00
N TYR A 62 50.48 -43.42 -27.64
CA TYR A 62 51.89 -43.74 -27.38
C TYR A 62 52.36 -43.46 -25.93
N LYS A 63 53.61 -43.87 -25.66
CA LYS A 63 54.38 -43.87 -24.39
C LYS A 63 54.95 -42.51 -23.96
N VAL A 64 55.19 -42.33 -22.66
CA VAL A 64 56.55 -42.09 -22.07
C VAL A 64 56.65 -42.71 -20.66
N ALA A 65 57.79 -43.38 -20.41
CA ALA A 65 58.45 -43.85 -19.17
C ALA A 65 57.69 -43.94 -17.82
N ALA A 66 57.81 -45.12 -17.20
CA ALA A 66 57.53 -45.33 -15.78
C ALA A 66 58.74 -45.02 -14.88
N SER A 67 58.48 -44.55 -13.66
CA SER A 67 59.35 -44.85 -12.51
C SER A 67 58.48 -45.38 -11.38
N ALA A 68 58.75 -46.61 -10.95
CA ALA A 68 58.04 -47.23 -9.84
C ALA A 68 58.78 -46.91 -8.54
N VAL A 69 58.15 -46.12 -7.67
CA VAL A 69 58.55 -46.02 -6.25
C VAL A 69 57.46 -46.68 -5.40
N SER A 70 57.90 -47.60 -4.54
CA SER A 70 57.06 -48.42 -3.68
C SER A 70 56.08 -47.60 -2.84
N PHE A 71 54.77 -47.82 -3.05
CA PHE A 71 53.69 -47.47 -2.12
C PHE A 71 53.11 -48.70 -1.39
N ALA A 72 53.95 -49.71 -1.12
CA ALA A 72 53.56 -50.93 -0.39
C ALA A 72 53.46 -50.73 1.14
N GLY A 73 53.10 -49.53 1.62
CA GLY A 73 53.20 -49.17 3.05
C GLY A 73 52.07 -48.31 3.63
N ALA A 74 50.98 -48.05 2.89
CA ALA A 74 49.95 -47.09 3.31
C ALA A 74 48.51 -47.65 3.40
N TRP A 75 48.31 -48.95 3.19
CA TRP A 75 46.97 -49.59 3.14
C TRP A 75 46.67 -50.52 4.33
N GLN A 76 47.24 -50.26 5.51
CA GLN A 76 47.00 -51.04 6.74
C GLN A 76 46.47 -50.22 7.94
N HIS A 77 46.09 -48.95 7.75
CA HIS A 77 45.42 -48.12 8.78
C HIS A 77 44.16 -47.40 8.25
N ALA A 78 43.29 -48.13 7.54
CA ALA A 78 42.01 -47.61 7.03
C ALA A 78 40.79 -48.45 7.48
N ALA A 79 40.91 -49.17 8.60
CA ALA A 79 39.80 -49.90 9.22
C ALA A 79 39.55 -49.34 10.63
N GLY A 80 38.34 -48.83 10.88
CA GLY A 80 37.86 -48.58 12.25
C GLY A 80 38.05 -47.19 12.85
N GLN A 81 37.85 -46.11 12.09
CA GLN A 81 37.38 -44.84 12.68
C GLN A 81 36.01 -44.46 12.13
N THR A 82 34.97 -45.01 12.74
CA THR A 82 33.64 -44.41 12.71
C THR A 82 33.71 -43.06 13.43
N ARG A 83 33.90 -41.97 12.68
CA ARG A 83 33.65 -40.63 13.23
C ARG A 83 32.18 -40.56 13.62
N GLY A 84 31.91 -40.50 14.92
CA GLY A 84 30.58 -40.14 15.41
C GLY A 84 30.22 -38.77 14.85
N ILE A 85 29.08 -38.68 14.15
CA ILE A 85 28.54 -37.41 13.71
C ILE A 85 27.96 -36.74 14.95
N SER A 86 28.39 -35.53 15.28
CA SER A 86 27.79 -34.75 16.37
C SER A 86 26.41 -34.25 15.95
N ILE A 87 25.51 -34.08 16.93
CA ILE A 87 24.19 -33.47 16.68
C ILE A 87 24.35 -32.06 16.09
N ASP A 88 25.37 -31.30 16.54
CA ASP A 88 25.69 -29.98 15.98
C ASP A 88 26.05 -30.02 14.48
N ALA A 89 26.72 -31.09 14.01
CA ALA A 89 27.04 -31.27 12.59
C ALA A 89 25.82 -31.70 11.74
N LEU A 90 24.67 -31.94 12.37
CA LEU A 90 23.39 -32.26 11.73
C LEU A 90 22.36 -31.12 11.83
N LYS A 91 22.71 -29.99 12.47
CA LYS A 91 21.88 -28.78 12.47
C LYS A 91 21.74 -28.23 11.04
N PRO A 92 20.62 -27.55 10.72
CA PRO A 92 20.48 -26.85 9.45
C PRO A 92 21.66 -25.91 9.15
N SER A 93 22.06 -25.83 7.88
CA SER A 93 23.18 -24.99 7.44
C SER A 93 22.80 -23.56 7.07
N ASP A 94 21.50 -23.28 6.90
CA ASP A 94 20.95 -21.95 6.69
C ASP A 94 20.73 -21.23 8.02
N SER A 95 21.02 -19.93 8.06
CA SER A 95 20.86 -19.08 9.25
C SER A 95 20.79 -17.61 8.85
N PHE A 96 19.89 -16.86 9.47
CA PHE A 96 19.59 -15.48 9.07
C PHE A 96 20.53 -14.42 9.68
N ILE A 97 20.89 -14.58 10.96
CA ILE A 97 21.71 -13.59 11.70
C ILE A 97 23.00 -13.18 10.96
N PRO A 98 23.84 -14.10 10.44
CA PRO A 98 25.06 -13.73 9.70
C PRO A 98 24.80 -13.23 8.27
N ARG A 99 23.54 -13.14 7.83
CA ARG A 99 23.11 -12.47 6.58
C ARG A 99 22.61 -11.06 6.85
N HIS A 100 21.85 -10.88 7.94
CA HIS A 100 21.38 -9.59 8.41
C HIS A 100 22.51 -8.72 8.98
N ILE A 101 23.39 -9.30 9.79
CA ILE A 101 24.55 -8.64 10.40
C ILE A 101 25.80 -9.03 9.60
N SER A 102 26.25 -8.13 8.74
CA SER A 102 27.31 -8.39 7.74
C SER A 102 28.72 -8.57 8.31
N ASN A 103 28.97 -8.05 9.52
CA ASN A 103 30.27 -8.21 10.19
C ASN A 103 30.31 -9.51 10.99
N ALA A 104 31.38 -10.28 10.81
CA ALA A 104 31.63 -11.45 11.66
C ALA A 104 31.66 -11.05 13.15
N PRO A 105 31.01 -11.78 14.08
CA PRO A 105 30.91 -11.39 15.48
C PRO A 105 32.26 -11.04 16.14
N ALA A 106 33.33 -11.80 15.82
CA ALA A 106 34.68 -11.52 16.31
C ALA A 106 35.28 -10.18 15.83
N CYS A 107 34.81 -9.64 14.70
CA CYS A 107 35.19 -8.30 14.24
C CYS A 107 34.48 -7.20 15.04
N ILE A 108 33.21 -7.43 15.40
CA ILE A 108 32.41 -6.48 16.17
C ILE A 108 32.92 -6.43 17.62
N GLU A 109 32.94 -7.59 18.29
CA GLU A 109 33.42 -7.73 19.68
C GLU A 109 34.90 -7.41 19.84
N GLY A 110 35.73 -7.82 18.87
CA GLY A 110 37.17 -7.60 18.91
C GLY A 110 37.57 -6.23 18.40
N LYS A 111 37.40 -5.97 17.10
CA LYS A 111 38.00 -4.78 16.48
C LYS A 111 37.16 -3.52 16.73
N MET A 112 35.86 -3.55 16.43
CA MET A 112 35.03 -2.34 16.46
C MET A 112 34.83 -1.80 17.88
N ALA A 113 34.62 -2.67 18.87
CA ALA A 113 34.56 -2.26 20.27
C ALA A 113 35.87 -1.55 20.70
N ASN A 114 37.03 -2.13 20.39
CA ASN A 114 38.34 -1.55 20.73
C ASN A 114 38.63 -0.24 19.96
N ASP A 115 38.25 -0.14 18.68
CA ASP A 115 38.33 1.11 17.90
C ASP A 115 37.46 2.23 18.53
N CYS A 116 36.37 1.87 19.23
CA CYS A 116 35.53 2.77 20.03
C CYS A 116 36.02 2.97 21.49
N GLY A 117 37.09 2.30 21.92
CA GLY A 117 37.65 2.43 23.27
C GLY A 117 37.07 1.47 24.33
N PHE A 118 36.38 0.40 23.93
CA PHE A 118 35.74 -0.57 24.82
C PHE A 118 36.27 -2.00 24.59
N GLU A 119 36.37 -2.80 25.66
CA GLU A 119 36.90 -4.17 25.59
C GLU A 119 35.94 -5.19 24.94
N SER A 120 34.65 -4.85 24.82
CA SER A 120 33.61 -5.66 24.18
C SER A 120 32.39 -4.80 23.79
N VAL A 121 31.46 -5.34 23.00
CA VAL A 121 30.16 -4.70 22.73
C VAL A 121 29.33 -4.59 24.02
N GLY A 122 29.42 -5.58 24.90
CA GLY A 122 28.79 -5.53 26.24
C GLY A 122 29.25 -4.31 27.03
N ALA A 123 30.56 -4.04 27.09
CA ALA A 123 31.11 -2.87 27.78
C ALA A 123 30.69 -1.54 27.14
N LEU A 124 30.50 -1.49 25.81
CA LEU A 124 29.97 -0.33 25.11
C LEU A 124 28.48 -0.10 25.45
N ILE A 125 27.65 -1.15 25.46
CA ILE A 125 26.26 -1.09 25.90
C ILE A 125 26.19 -0.63 27.37
N ASP A 126 27.08 -1.17 28.22
CA ASP A 126 27.17 -0.85 29.64
C ASP A 126 27.41 0.65 29.90
N ALA A 127 28.17 1.31 29.03
CA ALA A 127 28.42 2.75 29.11
C ALA A 127 27.39 3.62 28.38
N THR A 128 26.49 3.03 27.58
CA THR A 128 25.58 3.76 26.67
C THR A 128 24.13 3.77 27.15
N VAL A 129 23.58 2.62 27.55
CA VAL A 129 22.17 2.50 27.96
C VAL A 129 22.06 2.68 29.48
N PRO A 130 21.26 3.61 30.03
CA PRO A 130 21.17 3.83 31.47
C PRO A 130 20.77 2.54 32.23
N PRO A 131 21.51 2.10 33.28
CA PRO A 131 21.30 0.79 33.89
C PRO A 131 19.90 0.55 34.47
N HIS A 132 19.24 1.59 34.97
CA HIS A 132 17.96 1.47 35.69
C HIS A 132 16.74 1.29 34.80
N ILE A 133 16.89 1.42 33.47
CA ILE A 133 15.83 1.16 32.49
C ILE A 133 16.10 -0.08 31.63
N ARG A 134 17.15 -0.86 31.93
CA ARG A 134 17.47 -2.05 31.14
C ARG A 134 16.53 -3.19 31.45
N LYS A 135 16.18 -3.98 30.43
CA LYS A 135 15.43 -5.23 30.63
C LYS A 135 16.33 -6.25 31.34
N ASP A 136 15.81 -6.87 32.39
CA ASP A 136 16.43 -8.03 33.02
C ASP A 136 16.15 -9.29 32.17
N GLY A 137 17.20 -9.93 31.67
CA GLY A 137 17.11 -11.18 30.90
C GLY A 137 16.78 -11.01 29.40
N PRO A 138 16.65 -12.14 28.68
CA PRO A 138 16.31 -12.14 27.25
C PRO A 138 14.84 -11.75 27.00
N LEU A 139 14.47 -11.64 25.72
CA LEU A 139 13.07 -11.53 25.30
C LEU A 139 12.42 -12.91 25.28
N GLU A 140 11.26 -13.05 25.93
CA GLU A 140 10.52 -14.31 26.04
C GLU A 140 9.48 -14.42 24.90
N LEU A 141 9.95 -14.64 23.67
CA LEU A 141 9.14 -14.61 22.44
C LEU A 141 8.28 -15.86 22.20
N GLY A 142 7.96 -16.63 23.25
CA GLY A 142 7.19 -17.87 23.16
C GLY A 142 7.85 -18.89 22.23
N GLU A 143 7.09 -19.43 21.27
CA GLU A 143 7.60 -20.38 20.27
C GLU A 143 8.67 -19.80 19.33
N PHE A 144 8.75 -18.46 19.22
CA PHE A 144 9.73 -17.76 18.39
C PHE A 144 11.04 -17.41 19.13
N SER A 145 11.19 -17.88 20.38
CA SER A 145 12.42 -17.68 21.17
C SER A 145 13.62 -18.42 20.58
N GLU A 146 13.40 -19.57 19.93
CA GLU A 146 14.39 -20.19 19.04
C GLU A 146 14.19 -19.63 17.63
N ALA A 147 15.17 -18.87 17.14
CA ALA A 147 15.08 -18.22 15.85
C ALA A 147 15.01 -19.24 14.69
N PHE A 148 13.99 -19.10 13.84
CA PHE A 148 13.87 -19.88 12.61
C PHE A 148 15.04 -19.63 11.66
N THR A 149 15.43 -20.69 10.93
CA THR A 149 16.25 -20.54 9.72
C THR A 149 15.44 -19.89 8.59
N GLU A 150 16.12 -19.44 7.52
CA GLU A 150 15.44 -18.83 6.37
C GLU A 150 14.46 -19.81 5.71
N GLY A 151 14.82 -21.09 5.61
CA GLY A 151 13.93 -22.14 5.11
C GLY A 151 12.74 -22.42 6.04
N GLN A 152 12.94 -22.41 7.36
CA GLN A 152 11.87 -22.58 8.34
C GLN A 152 10.87 -21.41 8.31
N TYR A 153 11.36 -20.16 8.21
CA TYR A 153 10.49 -18.99 8.07
C TYR A 153 9.58 -19.10 6.83
N LEU A 154 10.14 -19.43 5.67
CA LEU A 154 9.34 -19.58 4.44
C LEU A 154 8.34 -20.74 4.52
N ALA A 155 8.69 -21.83 5.20
CA ALA A 155 7.77 -22.94 5.48
C ALA A 155 6.62 -22.49 6.39
N HIS A 156 6.91 -21.82 7.51
CA HIS A 156 5.91 -21.29 8.44
C HIS A 156 4.97 -20.28 7.76
N MET A 157 5.50 -19.37 6.94
CA MET A 157 4.68 -18.45 6.16
C MET A 157 3.77 -19.16 5.16
N LYS A 158 4.17 -20.32 4.60
CA LYS A 158 3.29 -21.15 3.76
C LYS A 158 2.26 -21.93 4.57
N GLU A 159 2.58 -22.36 5.78
CA GLU A 159 1.60 -22.95 6.71
C GLU A 159 0.54 -21.93 7.14
N LEU A 160 0.93 -20.67 7.39
CA LEU A 160 0.01 -19.56 7.63
C LEU A 160 -0.85 -19.26 6.39
N GLY A 161 -0.23 -19.08 5.21
CA GLY A 161 -0.96 -18.81 3.97
C GLY A 161 -1.98 -19.90 3.63
N ALA A 162 -1.65 -21.17 3.84
CA ALA A 162 -2.56 -22.31 3.60
C ALA A 162 -3.80 -22.36 4.52
N LYS A 163 -3.87 -21.52 5.57
CA LYS A 163 -5.05 -21.35 6.43
C LYS A 163 -6.04 -20.32 5.88
N ASN A 164 -5.63 -19.47 4.94
CA ASN A 164 -6.52 -18.52 4.27
C ASN A 164 -7.33 -19.22 3.15
N LYS A 165 -8.55 -18.76 2.91
CA LYS A 165 -9.45 -19.27 1.85
C LYS A 165 -9.60 -18.22 0.76
N LEU A 166 -9.09 -18.50 -0.43
CA LEU A 166 -9.15 -17.59 -1.58
C LEU A 166 -10.47 -17.73 -2.36
N ASN A 167 -11.56 -17.37 -1.71
CA ASN A 167 -12.87 -17.25 -2.35
C ASN A 167 -12.87 -16.13 -3.39
N LYS A 168 -13.75 -16.21 -4.40
CA LYS A 168 -13.92 -15.15 -5.41
C LYS A 168 -14.70 -13.99 -4.78
N ASN A 169 -14.16 -12.77 -4.85
CA ASN A 169 -14.67 -11.61 -4.13
C ASN A 169 -15.41 -10.63 -5.06
N PHE A 170 -16.64 -10.29 -4.69
CA PHE A 170 -17.53 -9.32 -5.36
C PHE A 170 -18.11 -8.32 -4.35
N ILE A 171 -17.39 -8.05 -3.25
CA ILE A 171 -17.83 -7.16 -2.16
C ILE A 171 -17.72 -5.68 -2.56
N GLY A 172 -16.66 -5.31 -3.30
CA GLY A 172 -16.37 -3.93 -3.70
C GLY A 172 -15.89 -3.09 -2.51
N MET A 173 -16.65 -2.06 -2.15
CA MET A 173 -16.33 -1.17 -1.01
C MET A 173 -14.93 -0.51 -1.11
N GLY A 174 -14.44 -0.25 -2.33
CA GLY A 174 -13.15 0.40 -2.58
C GLY A 174 -11.99 -0.57 -2.87
N TYR A 175 -12.23 -1.88 -2.82
CA TYR A 175 -11.25 -2.92 -3.11
C TYR A 175 -11.78 -3.86 -4.20
N TYR A 176 -10.99 -4.09 -5.24
CA TYR A 176 -11.38 -4.84 -6.42
C TYR A 176 -10.22 -5.72 -6.91
N GLY A 177 -10.50 -6.91 -7.43
CA GLY A 177 -9.48 -7.74 -8.07
C GLY A 177 -8.85 -7.05 -9.28
N THR A 178 -7.53 -7.18 -9.41
CA THR A 178 -6.77 -6.66 -10.55
C THR A 178 -5.65 -7.62 -10.94
N LEU A 179 -5.31 -7.64 -12.22
CA LEU A 179 -4.22 -8.42 -12.78
C LEU A 179 -2.95 -7.58 -12.77
N THR A 180 -2.13 -7.73 -11.72
CA THR A 180 -0.81 -7.10 -11.67
C THR A 180 0.04 -7.60 -12.85
N PRO A 181 0.45 -6.74 -13.80
CA PRO A 181 1.23 -7.19 -14.96
C PRO A 181 2.56 -7.79 -14.48
N THR A 182 2.85 -9.01 -14.90
CA THR A 182 3.99 -9.80 -14.37
C THR A 182 5.35 -9.13 -14.58
N VAL A 183 5.49 -8.30 -15.61
CA VAL A 183 6.67 -7.45 -15.83
C VAL A 183 6.82 -6.36 -14.77
N ILE A 184 5.72 -5.80 -14.25
CA ILE A 184 5.73 -4.81 -13.16
C ILE A 184 5.95 -5.53 -11.82
N LEU A 185 5.23 -6.63 -11.57
CA LEU A 185 5.43 -7.47 -10.38
C LEU A 185 6.91 -7.81 -10.19
N ARG A 186 7.53 -8.42 -11.19
CA ARG A 186 8.90 -8.94 -11.11
C ARG A 186 9.98 -7.86 -11.11
N ASN A 187 9.82 -6.81 -11.92
CA ASN A 187 10.90 -5.84 -12.16
C ASN A 187 10.72 -4.51 -11.38
N LEU A 188 9.63 -4.37 -10.62
CA LEU A 188 9.37 -3.23 -9.73
C LEU A 188 9.07 -3.71 -8.30
N LEU A 189 7.99 -4.47 -8.07
CA LEU A 189 7.59 -4.86 -6.70
C LEU A 189 8.57 -5.87 -6.07
N GLU A 190 9.01 -6.87 -6.82
CA GLU A 190 9.98 -7.88 -6.36
C GLU A 190 11.45 -7.44 -6.56
N ASN A 191 11.69 -6.21 -7.04
CA ASN A 191 13.03 -5.71 -7.35
C ASN A 191 13.57 -4.78 -6.25
N PRO A 192 14.65 -5.17 -5.51
CA PRO A 192 15.24 -4.32 -4.47
C PRO A 192 15.83 -3.00 -5.01
N GLY A 193 16.07 -2.89 -6.31
CA GLY A 193 16.41 -1.64 -7.00
C GLY A 193 15.29 -0.59 -6.97
N TRP A 194 14.06 -0.96 -6.59
CA TRP A 194 12.90 -0.08 -6.47
C TRP A 194 12.36 0.10 -5.05
N TYR A 195 12.45 -0.93 -4.19
CA TYR A 195 11.86 -0.88 -2.84
C TYR A 195 12.84 -0.57 -1.70
N THR A 196 14.16 -0.59 -1.93
CA THR A 196 15.13 -0.37 -0.83
C THR A 196 15.57 1.09 -0.67
N GLN A 197 15.29 1.97 -1.64
CA GLN A 197 15.47 3.41 -1.51
C GLN A 197 14.29 4.06 -0.77
N TYR A 198 14.58 5.17 -0.08
CA TYR A 198 13.57 5.92 0.66
C TYR A 198 13.12 7.19 -0.10
N THR A 199 12.41 8.09 0.60
CA THR A 199 12.00 9.42 0.13
C THR A 199 13.09 10.10 -0.70
N PRO A 200 12.79 10.68 -1.88
CA PRO A 200 13.78 11.28 -2.79
C PRO A 200 14.28 12.66 -2.31
N TYR A 201 14.88 12.70 -1.12
CA TYR A 201 15.48 13.91 -0.53
C TYR A 201 16.66 14.43 -1.35
N GLN A 202 17.48 13.52 -1.89
CA GLN A 202 18.60 13.82 -2.80
C GLN A 202 18.13 13.59 -4.23
N ALA A 203 17.65 14.64 -4.89
CA ALA A 203 16.90 14.52 -6.14
C ALA A 203 17.77 14.01 -7.30
N GLU A 204 19.04 14.39 -7.32
CA GLU A 204 20.05 14.09 -8.35
C GLU A 204 20.31 12.58 -8.51
N ILE A 205 20.16 11.82 -7.42
CA ILE A 205 20.30 10.35 -7.35
C ILE A 205 18.94 9.66 -7.14
N SER A 206 17.86 10.31 -7.58
CA SER A 206 16.47 9.86 -7.40
C SER A 206 15.56 10.14 -8.59
N GLN A 207 16.13 10.46 -9.76
CA GLN A 207 15.34 10.91 -10.93
C GLN A 207 14.42 9.82 -11.49
N GLY A 208 14.68 8.54 -11.24
CA GLY A 208 13.87 7.41 -11.68
C GLY A 208 12.51 7.38 -11.00
N ARG A 209 12.50 7.23 -9.68
CA ARG A 209 11.23 7.26 -8.92
C ARG A 209 10.56 8.64 -8.93
N LEU A 210 11.31 9.73 -9.08
CA LEU A 210 10.71 11.05 -9.30
C LEU A 210 9.96 11.14 -10.64
N GLU A 211 10.48 10.54 -11.72
CA GLU A 211 9.78 10.48 -13.02
C GLU A 211 8.53 9.60 -12.93
N SER A 212 8.62 8.45 -12.27
CA SER A 212 7.46 7.57 -12.03
C SER A 212 6.37 8.22 -11.18
N LEU A 213 6.73 8.95 -10.12
CA LEU A 213 5.77 9.71 -9.30
C LEU A 213 5.18 10.92 -10.03
N LEU A 214 5.89 11.51 -11.00
CA LEU A 214 5.32 12.50 -11.90
C LEU A 214 4.35 11.88 -12.91
N ASN A 215 4.62 10.67 -13.41
CA ASN A 215 3.66 9.90 -14.21
C ASN A 215 2.39 9.61 -13.40
N TYR A 216 2.51 9.21 -12.12
CA TYR A 216 1.36 9.04 -11.21
C TYR A 216 0.53 10.32 -11.11
N GLN A 217 1.16 11.45 -10.78
CA GLN A 217 0.47 12.75 -10.70
C GLN A 217 -0.21 13.13 -12.02
N THR A 218 0.43 12.88 -13.17
CA THR A 218 -0.13 13.16 -14.49
C THR A 218 -1.35 12.27 -14.78
N MET A 219 -1.26 10.98 -14.45
CA MET A 219 -2.35 10.01 -14.57
C MET A 219 -3.56 10.42 -13.74
N ILE A 220 -3.35 10.80 -12.47
CA ILE A 220 -4.42 11.29 -11.59
C ILE A 220 -5.03 12.59 -12.14
N SER A 221 -4.21 13.56 -12.56
CA SER A 221 -4.69 14.82 -13.14
C SER A 221 -5.57 14.60 -14.37
N ASP A 222 -5.09 13.82 -15.35
CA ASP A 222 -5.82 13.51 -16.58
C ASP A 222 -7.11 12.73 -16.32
N LEU A 223 -7.10 11.74 -15.42
CA LEU A 223 -8.28 10.95 -15.11
C LEU A 223 -9.32 11.75 -14.30
N THR A 224 -8.91 12.57 -13.34
CA THR A 224 -9.84 13.33 -12.47
C THR A 224 -10.28 14.69 -13.03
N GLY A 225 -9.67 15.17 -14.11
CA GLY A 225 -9.97 16.47 -14.72
C GLY A 225 -9.39 17.67 -13.95
N PHE A 226 -8.45 17.44 -13.02
CA PHE A 226 -7.80 18.49 -12.24
C PHE A 226 -6.37 18.77 -12.72
N PRO A 227 -5.88 20.01 -12.63
CA PRO A 227 -4.51 20.35 -13.07
C PRO A 227 -3.41 19.93 -12.09
N PHE A 228 -3.76 19.47 -10.88
CA PHE A 228 -2.79 19.28 -9.80
C PHE A 228 -3.15 18.11 -8.89
N ALA A 229 -2.19 17.21 -8.65
CA ALA A 229 -2.32 16.04 -7.78
C ALA A 229 -1.06 15.83 -6.93
N ASN A 230 -1.17 15.11 -5.81
CA ASN A 230 -0.04 14.73 -4.97
C ASN A 230 0.60 13.39 -5.35
N SER A 231 1.79 13.10 -4.81
CA SER A 231 2.51 11.82 -4.96
C SER A 231 2.16 10.86 -3.81
N SER A 232 0.86 10.54 -3.72
CA SER A 232 0.17 9.63 -2.79
C SER A 232 -0.12 10.09 -1.36
N LEU A 233 -1.23 9.56 -0.84
CA LEU A 233 -1.65 9.46 0.56
C LEU A 233 -1.75 7.97 0.96
N LEU A 234 -2.23 7.68 2.17
CA LEU A 234 -2.13 6.37 2.81
C LEU A 234 -3.19 5.35 2.36
N ASP A 235 -4.44 5.80 2.26
CA ASP A 235 -5.62 5.06 1.81
C ASP A 235 -6.76 6.06 1.46
N GLU A 236 -7.88 5.60 0.89
CA GLU A 236 -8.99 6.47 0.49
C GLU A 236 -9.62 7.21 1.69
N SER A 237 -9.79 6.51 2.80
CA SER A 237 -10.51 7.00 3.98
C SER A 237 -9.74 8.12 4.68
N THR A 238 -8.42 7.99 4.75
CA THR A 238 -7.50 9.06 5.17
C THR A 238 -7.43 10.18 4.13
N ALA A 239 -7.47 9.89 2.83
CA ALA A 239 -7.56 10.94 1.80
C ALA A 239 -8.84 11.79 1.91
N ALA A 240 -9.95 11.19 2.33
CA ALA A 240 -11.20 11.90 2.60
C ALA A 240 -11.11 12.79 3.85
N ALA A 241 -10.51 12.27 4.92
CA ALA A 241 -10.24 13.02 6.15
C ALA A 241 -9.27 14.20 5.91
N GLU A 242 -8.27 14.02 5.04
CA GLU A 242 -7.36 15.06 4.58
C GLU A 242 -8.06 16.11 3.71
N ALA A 243 -8.94 15.69 2.79
CA ALA A 243 -9.74 16.61 1.98
C ALA A 243 -10.69 17.46 2.84
N MET A 244 -11.35 16.88 3.84
CA MET A 244 -12.12 17.60 4.86
C MET A 244 -11.27 18.64 5.61
N THR A 245 -10.08 18.24 6.06
CA THR A 245 -9.12 19.13 6.74
C THR A 245 -8.75 20.31 5.82
N MET A 246 -8.53 20.03 4.54
CA MET A 246 -8.24 21.02 3.50
C MET A 246 -9.44 21.96 3.24
N CYS A 247 -10.68 21.47 3.26
CA CYS A 247 -11.89 22.30 3.17
C CYS A 247 -12.03 23.25 4.38
N SER A 248 -11.81 22.75 5.60
CA SER A 248 -11.80 23.59 6.81
C SER A 248 -10.71 24.66 6.75
N ALA A 249 -9.51 24.31 6.27
CA ALA A 249 -8.42 25.26 6.05
C ALA A 249 -8.77 26.35 5.01
N MET A 250 -9.47 26.00 3.91
CA MET A 250 -10.00 26.99 2.95
C MET A 250 -11.04 27.93 3.58
N ALA A 251 -11.86 27.41 4.49
CA ALA A 251 -12.81 28.19 5.29
C ALA A 251 -12.14 28.97 6.45
N ASN A 252 -10.81 28.89 6.60
CA ASN A 252 -10.03 29.47 7.70
C ASN A 252 -10.49 28.99 9.09
N GLY A 253 -11.02 27.76 9.19
CA GLY A 253 -11.57 27.19 10.43
C GLY A 253 -12.84 27.89 10.95
N LYS A 254 -13.49 28.75 10.15
CA LYS A 254 -14.67 29.54 10.57
C LYS A 254 -16.02 28.82 10.42
N LYS A 255 -16.00 27.62 9.85
CA LYS A 255 -17.18 26.87 9.42
C LYS A 255 -17.08 25.45 10.02
N PRO A 256 -17.85 25.12 11.06
CA PRO A 256 -17.65 23.90 11.83
C PRO A 256 -18.15 22.64 11.11
N LYS A 257 -19.12 22.76 10.18
CA LYS A 257 -19.80 21.60 9.59
C LYS A 257 -19.09 21.06 8.36
N PHE A 258 -19.06 19.75 8.22
CA PHE A 258 -18.70 19.03 7.00
C PHE A 258 -19.77 17.96 6.75
N LEU A 259 -20.42 18.03 5.58
CA LEU A 259 -21.50 17.10 5.23
C LEU A 259 -20.91 15.89 4.50
N VAL A 260 -21.42 14.69 4.77
CA VAL A 260 -20.97 13.44 4.17
C VAL A 260 -22.17 12.66 3.66
N SER A 261 -22.13 12.25 2.39
CA SER A 261 -23.16 11.39 1.82
C SER A 261 -23.17 10.02 2.51
N ASP A 262 -24.36 9.54 2.88
CA ASP A 262 -24.60 8.17 3.33
C ASP A 262 -24.27 7.11 2.26
N LYS A 263 -24.09 7.53 1.00
CA LYS A 263 -23.62 6.70 -0.12
C LYS A 263 -22.09 6.59 -0.21
N CYS A 264 -21.33 7.22 0.67
CA CYS A 264 -19.88 6.98 0.76
C CYS A 264 -19.57 5.58 1.32
N HIS A 265 -18.37 5.06 1.06
CA HIS A 265 -17.92 3.81 1.68
C HIS A 265 -17.90 3.94 3.22
N PRO A 266 -18.41 2.95 3.98
CA PRO A 266 -18.63 3.09 5.42
C PRO A 266 -17.34 3.31 6.21
N GLN A 267 -16.22 2.70 5.79
CA GLN A 267 -14.92 2.95 6.39
C GLN A 267 -14.40 4.37 6.11
N THR A 268 -14.72 4.93 4.94
CA THR A 268 -14.42 6.33 4.59
C THR A 268 -15.22 7.30 5.45
N ILE A 269 -16.51 7.03 5.68
CA ILE A 269 -17.34 7.78 6.64
C ILE A 269 -16.76 7.72 8.06
N ALA A 270 -16.38 6.53 8.54
CA ALA A 270 -15.85 6.33 9.89
C ALA A 270 -14.53 7.08 10.16
N VAL A 271 -13.58 7.06 9.22
CA VAL A 271 -12.30 7.79 9.35
C VAL A 271 -12.52 9.30 9.24
N CYS A 272 -13.43 9.77 8.37
CA CYS A 272 -13.84 11.18 8.35
C CYS A 272 -14.43 11.63 9.69
N ALA A 273 -15.37 10.86 10.27
CA ALA A 273 -15.95 11.18 11.57
C ALA A 273 -14.90 11.21 12.70
N SER A 274 -13.99 10.24 12.74
CA SER A 274 -12.88 10.22 13.71
C SER A 274 -11.97 11.46 13.58
N ARG A 275 -11.60 11.85 12.36
CA ARG A 275 -10.77 13.04 12.12
C ARG A 275 -11.51 14.34 12.42
N ALA A 276 -12.83 14.38 12.21
CA ALA A 276 -13.64 15.54 12.50
C ALA A 276 -13.69 15.83 14.01
N ASP A 277 -13.91 14.80 14.83
CA ASP A 277 -13.86 14.90 16.30
C ASP A 277 -12.49 15.41 16.80
N GLY A 278 -11.38 14.88 16.26
CA GLY A 278 -10.03 15.38 16.54
C GLY A 278 -9.83 16.86 16.18
N LEU A 279 -10.44 17.34 15.09
CA LEU A 279 -10.33 18.73 14.64
C LEU A 279 -11.39 19.68 15.23
N GLY A 280 -12.34 19.18 16.03
CA GLY A 280 -13.49 19.96 16.52
C GLY A 280 -14.48 20.36 15.41
N LEU A 281 -14.63 19.53 14.38
CA LEU A 281 -15.59 19.68 13.28
C LEU A 281 -16.82 18.80 13.49
N GLU A 282 -17.98 19.29 13.05
CA GLU A 282 -19.24 18.54 13.00
C GLU A 282 -19.29 17.74 11.68
N CYS A 283 -19.02 16.43 11.74
CA CYS A 283 -19.26 15.52 10.62
C CYS A 283 -20.72 15.08 10.61
N ILE A 284 -21.48 15.51 9.60
CA ILE A 284 -22.92 15.23 9.48
C ILE A 284 -23.12 14.25 8.32
N VAL A 285 -23.53 13.02 8.66
CA VAL A 285 -23.83 11.97 7.67
C VAL A 285 -25.32 11.95 7.40
N SER A 286 -25.73 12.11 6.15
CA SER A 286 -27.13 12.04 5.72
C SER A 286 -27.25 11.74 4.23
N SER A 287 -28.49 11.56 3.75
CA SER A 287 -28.74 11.59 2.31
C SER A 287 -28.43 12.96 1.74
N GLU A 288 -28.02 12.99 0.47
CA GLU A 288 -27.69 14.21 -0.29
C GLU A 288 -28.89 15.18 -0.40
N ALA A 289 -30.11 14.64 -0.37
CA ALA A 289 -31.35 15.42 -0.40
C ALA A 289 -31.64 16.18 0.91
N ASP A 290 -31.05 15.73 2.04
CA ASP A 290 -31.26 16.29 3.38
C ASP A 290 -30.14 17.26 3.80
N PHE A 291 -29.20 17.57 2.90
CA PHE A 291 -28.10 18.50 3.17
C PHE A 291 -28.60 19.94 3.41
N ASP A 292 -28.48 20.39 4.66
CA ASP A 292 -28.79 21.77 5.04
C ASP A 292 -27.63 22.73 4.75
N PHE A 293 -27.82 23.59 3.76
CA PHE A 293 -26.89 24.69 3.44
C PHE A 293 -27.33 26.04 4.03
N SER A 294 -28.48 26.14 4.71
CA SER A 294 -29.08 27.43 5.10
C SER A 294 -28.21 28.26 6.06
N GLY A 295 -27.41 27.62 6.91
CA GLY A 295 -26.58 28.28 7.93
C GLY A 295 -25.31 28.98 7.42
N SER A 296 -24.88 28.74 6.17
CA SER A 296 -23.56 29.19 5.65
C SER A 296 -22.34 28.75 6.49
N ASP A 297 -22.51 27.73 7.33
CA ASP A 297 -21.58 27.18 8.33
C ASP A 297 -20.90 25.87 7.88
N VAL A 298 -21.24 25.40 6.66
CA VAL A 298 -20.64 24.22 6.00
C VAL A 298 -19.33 24.57 5.29
N CYS A 299 -18.22 23.96 5.71
CA CYS A 299 -16.90 24.13 5.09
C CYS A 299 -16.72 23.28 3.82
N GLY A 300 -17.34 22.11 3.77
CA GLY A 300 -17.32 21.23 2.60
C GLY A 300 -18.33 20.09 2.67
N VAL A 301 -18.41 19.36 1.57
CA VAL A 301 -19.28 18.20 1.36
C VAL A 301 -18.45 17.08 0.75
N LEU A 302 -18.60 15.85 1.25
CA LEU A 302 -18.06 14.64 0.64
C LEU A 302 -19.17 13.86 -0.08
N LEU A 303 -18.97 13.68 -1.38
CA LEU A 303 -19.78 12.85 -2.28
C LEU A 303 -18.94 11.67 -2.77
N GLN A 304 -19.58 10.66 -3.36
CA GLN A 304 -18.88 9.51 -3.95
C GLN A 304 -19.48 9.10 -5.30
N SER A 305 -18.63 8.89 -6.32
CA SER A 305 -19.04 8.57 -7.69
C SER A 305 -18.09 7.56 -8.36
N PRO A 306 -18.54 6.34 -8.69
CA PRO A 306 -19.84 5.73 -8.36
C PRO A 306 -20.08 5.60 -6.85
N ALA A 307 -21.35 5.63 -6.42
CA ALA A 307 -21.76 5.45 -5.02
C ALA A 307 -21.37 4.07 -4.46
N THR A 308 -21.39 3.91 -3.12
CA THR A 308 -21.02 2.65 -2.48
C THR A 308 -21.93 1.46 -2.81
N ASP A 309 -23.14 1.70 -3.30
CA ASP A 309 -24.08 0.68 -3.78
C ASP A 309 -24.09 0.56 -5.33
N GLY A 310 -23.14 1.24 -5.98
CA GLY A 310 -22.90 1.24 -7.42
C GLY A 310 -23.62 2.33 -8.20
N SER A 311 -24.54 3.11 -7.60
CA SER A 311 -25.33 4.08 -8.36
C SER A 311 -24.50 5.22 -8.94
N LEU A 312 -24.85 5.65 -10.16
CA LEU A 312 -24.45 6.94 -10.70
C LEU A 312 -25.55 7.96 -10.37
N ASN A 313 -25.20 9.03 -9.67
CA ASN A 313 -26.15 10.05 -9.21
C ASN A 313 -25.82 11.41 -9.86
N GLU A 314 -26.87 12.18 -10.15
CA GLU A 314 -26.76 13.56 -10.62
C GLU A 314 -26.40 14.50 -9.46
N TYR A 315 -25.18 15.02 -9.44
CA TYR A 315 -24.68 15.86 -8.34
C TYR A 315 -24.79 17.38 -8.58
N GLY A 316 -25.18 17.82 -9.77
CA GLY A 316 -25.15 19.25 -10.16
C GLY A 316 -25.83 20.19 -9.18
N SER A 317 -27.05 19.86 -8.73
CA SER A 317 -27.81 20.69 -7.77
C SER A 317 -27.17 20.78 -6.38
N VAL A 318 -26.55 19.69 -5.91
CA VAL A 318 -25.83 19.64 -4.63
C VAL A 318 -24.53 20.46 -4.71
N ILE A 319 -23.84 20.39 -5.85
CA ILE A 319 -22.62 21.17 -6.12
C ILE A 319 -22.96 22.67 -6.16
N GLU A 320 -24.01 23.07 -6.89
CA GLU A 320 -24.50 24.45 -6.94
C GLU A 320 -24.89 24.98 -5.55
N ALA A 321 -25.62 24.19 -4.76
CA ALA A 321 -26.01 24.57 -3.40
C ALA A 321 -24.80 24.75 -2.46
N ALA A 322 -23.85 23.81 -2.48
CA ALA A 322 -22.60 23.90 -1.72
C ALA A 322 -21.76 25.12 -2.12
N HIS A 323 -21.62 25.39 -3.42
CA HIS A 323 -20.91 26.57 -3.92
C HIS A 323 -21.64 27.88 -3.60
N GLY A 324 -22.97 27.88 -3.59
CA GLY A 324 -23.81 29.04 -3.23
C GLY A 324 -23.52 29.59 -1.83
N VAL A 325 -23.12 28.73 -0.88
CA VAL A 325 -22.67 29.14 0.46
C VAL A 325 -21.14 29.14 0.64
N ASN A 326 -20.39 28.99 -0.45
CA ASN A 326 -18.94 28.83 -0.46
C ASN A 326 -18.44 27.71 0.48
N ALA A 327 -19.13 26.56 0.47
CA ALA A 327 -18.55 25.28 0.83
C ALA A 327 -17.68 24.76 -0.35
N LYS A 328 -16.98 23.65 -0.14
CA LYS A 328 -16.15 22.99 -1.16
C LYS A 328 -16.64 21.57 -1.39
N VAL A 329 -16.63 21.10 -2.63
CA VAL A 329 -17.09 19.74 -2.94
C VAL A 329 -15.89 18.81 -3.10
N VAL A 330 -15.87 17.74 -2.31
CA VAL A 330 -14.95 16.61 -2.42
C VAL A 330 -15.70 15.44 -3.05
N MET A 331 -15.11 14.79 -4.04
CA MET A 331 -15.67 13.58 -4.66
C MET A 331 -14.69 12.41 -4.52
N ALA A 332 -15.08 11.40 -3.74
CA ALA A 332 -14.43 10.09 -3.77
C ALA A 332 -14.80 9.38 -5.07
N THR A 333 -13.82 8.78 -5.76
CA THR A 333 -14.01 8.26 -7.11
C THR A 333 -13.05 7.14 -7.48
N ASP A 334 -13.44 6.33 -8.46
CA ASP A 334 -12.71 5.18 -8.94
C ASP A 334 -12.00 5.46 -10.28
N LEU A 335 -10.68 5.25 -10.34
CA LEU A 335 -9.87 5.57 -11.53
C LEU A 335 -10.23 4.74 -12.78
N LEU A 336 -10.72 3.51 -12.63
CA LEU A 336 -11.15 2.69 -13.76
C LEU A 336 -12.51 3.18 -14.28
N ALA A 337 -13.42 3.52 -13.38
CA ALA A 337 -14.71 4.13 -13.72
C ALA A 337 -14.50 5.45 -14.50
N LEU A 338 -13.55 6.30 -14.07
CA LEU A 338 -13.23 7.57 -14.75
C LEU A 338 -12.65 7.43 -16.18
N THR A 339 -12.34 6.23 -16.65
CA THR A 339 -12.02 6.00 -18.07
C THR A 339 -13.28 6.03 -18.97
N MET A 340 -14.46 5.84 -18.36
CA MET A 340 -15.77 5.82 -19.01
C MET A 340 -16.72 6.91 -18.51
N LEU A 341 -16.51 7.45 -17.30
CA LEU A 341 -17.39 8.43 -16.67
C LEU A 341 -16.83 9.86 -16.68
N THR A 342 -17.71 10.85 -16.83
CA THR A 342 -17.38 12.28 -16.75
C THR A 342 -16.67 12.59 -15.42
N PRO A 343 -15.44 13.14 -15.44
CA PRO A 343 -14.61 13.19 -14.26
C PRO A 343 -14.99 14.34 -13.31
N PRO A 344 -14.62 14.28 -12.01
CA PRO A 344 -15.09 15.23 -11.00
C PRO A 344 -14.75 16.70 -11.30
N GLY A 345 -13.61 16.97 -11.95
CA GLY A 345 -13.24 18.32 -12.37
C GLY A 345 -14.16 18.91 -13.45
N GLU A 346 -14.79 18.08 -14.28
CA GLU A 346 -15.80 18.50 -15.27
C GLU A 346 -17.20 18.61 -14.64
N LEU A 347 -17.51 17.78 -13.63
CA LEU A 347 -18.74 17.88 -12.84
C LEU A 347 -18.79 19.10 -11.90
N GLY A 348 -17.66 19.82 -11.72
CA GLY A 348 -17.58 21.02 -10.89
C GLY A 348 -17.16 20.79 -9.43
N ALA A 349 -16.57 19.62 -9.10
CA ALA A 349 -15.97 19.41 -7.78
C ALA A 349 -14.75 20.35 -7.55
N ASP A 350 -14.38 20.57 -6.29
CA ASP A 350 -13.14 21.29 -5.92
C ASP A 350 -11.96 20.34 -5.68
N ILE A 351 -12.24 19.11 -5.25
CA ILE A 351 -11.26 18.08 -4.89
C ILE A 351 -11.76 16.70 -5.36
N ALA A 352 -10.89 15.89 -5.96
CA ALA A 352 -11.11 14.45 -6.16
C ALA A 352 -10.15 13.63 -5.28
N ILE A 353 -10.63 12.51 -4.77
CA ILE A 353 -9.87 11.54 -3.97
C ILE A 353 -10.25 10.11 -4.36
N GLY A 354 -9.46 9.13 -3.95
CA GLY A 354 -9.77 7.72 -4.15
C GLY A 354 -8.55 6.83 -3.95
N SER A 355 -8.74 5.53 -4.16
CA SER A 355 -7.65 4.54 -4.22
C SER A 355 -7.18 4.32 -5.67
N SER A 356 -5.88 4.12 -5.87
CA SER A 356 -5.33 3.60 -7.13
C SER A 356 -5.05 2.08 -7.08
N GLN A 357 -5.64 1.35 -6.13
CA GLN A 357 -5.42 -0.10 -5.92
C GLN A 357 -5.66 -0.92 -7.18
N ARG A 358 -6.85 -0.79 -7.80
CA ARG A 358 -7.25 -1.61 -8.96
C ARG A 358 -6.49 -1.31 -10.26
N PHE A 359 -5.46 -0.48 -10.21
CA PHE A 359 -4.46 -0.30 -11.26
C PHE A 359 -3.24 -1.18 -10.94
N GLY A 360 -3.43 -2.50 -10.95
CA GLY A 360 -2.35 -3.47 -10.83
C GLY A 360 -1.67 -3.55 -9.45
N VAL A 361 -2.34 -3.19 -8.36
CA VAL A 361 -1.87 -3.46 -6.98
C VAL A 361 -2.80 -4.50 -6.32
N PRO A 362 -2.29 -5.63 -5.79
CA PRO A 362 -3.12 -6.64 -5.12
C PRO A 362 -3.89 -6.08 -3.91
N MET A 363 -5.01 -6.72 -3.52
CA MET A 363 -5.85 -6.24 -2.41
C MET A 363 -5.15 -6.31 -1.05
N GLY A 364 -4.22 -7.25 -0.85
CA GLY A 364 -3.34 -7.35 0.32
C GLY A 364 -4.04 -7.39 1.68
N TYR A 365 -5.29 -7.89 1.73
CA TYR A 365 -6.16 -7.82 2.91
C TYR A 365 -6.31 -6.40 3.50
N GLY A 366 -6.24 -5.38 2.64
CA GLY A 366 -6.48 -3.97 3.00
C GLY A 366 -5.39 -3.00 2.57
N GLY A 367 -4.20 -3.49 2.20
CA GLY A 367 -3.11 -2.62 1.75
C GLY A 367 -1.77 -3.35 1.52
N PRO A 368 -0.71 -2.60 1.20
CA PRO A 368 -0.69 -1.15 1.00
C PRO A 368 -1.21 -0.73 -0.38
N HIS A 369 -1.89 0.43 -0.47
CA HIS A 369 -2.39 1.01 -1.73
C HIS A 369 -2.15 2.51 -1.77
N ALA A 370 -1.78 3.07 -2.91
CA ALA A 370 -1.65 4.52 -3.04
C ALA A 370 -3.01 5.18 -3.23
N ALA A 371 -3.41 6.01 -2.27
CA ALA A 371 -4.53 6.92 -2.45
C ALA A 371 -4.08 8.24 -3.07
N PHE A 372 -4.98 8.92 -3.79
CA PHE A 372 -4.70 10.20 -4.44
C PHE A 372 -5.53 11.34 -3.85
N LEU A 373 -5.01 12.56 -3.99
CA LEU A 373 -5.81 13.78 -3.88
C LEU A 373 -5.45 14.72 -5.03
N ALA A 374 -6.45 15.15 -5.78
CA ALA A 374 -6.36 16.06 -6.92
C ALA A 374 -7.27 17.28 -6.74
N THR A 375 -6.86 18.45 -7.24
CA THR A 375 -7.57 19.71 -6.99
C THR A 375 -7.15 20.83 -7.96
N ALA A 376 -7.85 21.96 -7.93
CA ALA A 376 -7.51 23.16 -8.70
C ALA A 376 -6.20 23.83 -8.25
N ASP A 377 -5.44 24.39 -9.19
CA ASP A 377 -4.11 25.00 -8.96
C ASP A 377 -4.08 26.04 -7.81
N LYS A 378 -5.17 26.81 -7.65
CA LYS A 378 -5.34 27.79 -6.56
C LYS A 378 -5.14 27.19 -5.15
N TYR A 379 -5.38 25.89 -4.97
CA TYR A 379 -5.33 25.22 -3.67
C TYR A 379 -4.04 24.44 -3.40
N LYS A 380 -3.10 24.39 -4.34
CA LYS A 380 -1.83 23.63 -4.23
C LYS A 380 -0.97 23.95 -3.01
N ARG A 381 -1.14 25.13 -2.39
CA ARG A 381 -0.41 25.55 -1.19
C ARG A 381 -0.92 24.94 0.12
N ILE A 382 -2.11 24.34 0.11
CA ILE A 382 -2.71 23.66 1.27
C ILE A 382 -2.92 22.16 1.04
N MET A 383 -2.50 21.65 -0.12
CA MET A 383 -2.52 20.22 -0.44
C MET A 383 -1.66 19.41 0.55
N PRO A 384 -2.15 18.27 1.06
CA PRO A 384 -1.41 17.34 1.91
C PRO A 384 -0.42 16.49 1.11
N GLY A 385 0.60 15.98 1.79
CA GLY A 385 1.58 15.05 1.21
C GLY A 385 2.58 15.67 0.24
N ARG A 386 3.38 14.79 -0.36
CA ARG A 386 4.48 15.17 -1.28
C ARG A 386 3.93 15.55 -2.65
N VAL A 387 4.68 16.39 -3.36
CA VAL A 387 4.37 16.73 -4.75
C VAL A 387 5.70 16.79 -5.51
N ILE A 388 5.78 16.12 -6.65
CA ILE A 388 6.91 16.20 -7.58
C ILE A 388 6.64 17.35 -8.55
N GLY A 389 7.66 18.17 -8.78
CA GLY A 389 7.64 19.26 -9.75
C GLY A 389 8.84 19.22 -10.68
N THR A 390 8.63 19.74 -11.88
CA THR A 390 9.70 20.01 -12.84
C THR A 390 10.51 21.24 -12.41
N SER A 391 11.81 21.20 -12.70
CA SER A 391 12.79 22.22 -12.39
C SER A 391 13.94 22.13 -13.41
N ILE A 392 15.05 22.82 -13.14
CA ILE A 392 16.26 22.75 -13.96
C ILE A 392 17.49 22.46 -13.10
N ASP A 393 18.47 21.75 -13.67
CA ASP A 393 19.78 21.54 -13.07
C ASP A 393 20.72 22.75 -13.29
N GLN A 394 21.95 22.66 -12.76
CA GLN A 394 22.99 23.69 -12.93
C GLN A 394 23.47 23.89 -14.39
N HIS A 395 23.12 22.98 -15.30
CA HIS A 395 23.46 23.01 -16.72
C HIS A 395 22.27 23.48 -17.59
N GLY A 396 21.10 23.72 -16.98
CA GLY A 396 19.87 24.13 -17.67
C GLY A 396 19.03 22.97 -18.21
N ASN A 397 19.37 21.71 -17.89
CA ASN A 397 18.57 20.55 -18.28
C ASN A 397 17.32 20.44 -17.41
N PRO A 398 16.18 19.96 -17.94
CA PRO A 398 15.02 19.60 -17.13
C PRO A 398 15.37 18.54 -16.09
N ALA A 399 15.03 18.80 -14.83
CA ALA A 399 15.24 17.89 -13.70
C ALA A 399 14.01 17.88 -12.79
N LEU A 400 13.79 16.79 -12.06
CA LEU A 400 12.65 16.62 -11.16
C LEU A 400 13.07 16.79 -9.70
N ARG A 401 12.17 17.27 -8.84
CA ARG A 401 12.38 17.31 -7.38
C ARG A 401 11.06 17.33 -6.61
N MET A 402 11.11 17.10 -5.30
CA MET A 402 10.01 17.46 -4.41
C MET A 402 9.81 18.99 -4.40
N ALA A 403 8.57 19.42 -4.55
CA ALA A 403 8.16 20.81 -4.72
C ALA A 403 7.26 21.30 -3.57
N MET A 404 7.40 22.59 -3.22
CA MET A 404 6.63 23.23 -2.14
C MET A 404 6.72 22.47 -0.80
N GLN A 405 7.90 21.92 -0.48
CA GLN A 405 8.17 21.13 0.74
C GLN A 405 7.85 21.88 2.04
N THR A 406 7.78 23.22 2.00
CA THR A 406 7.35 24.04 3.15
C THR A 406 5.93 23.73 3.64
N ARG A 407 5.11 22.98 2.89
CA ARG A 407 3.81 22.46 3.37
C ARG A 407 3.92 21.31 4.37
N GLU A 408 5.05 20.59 4.36
CA GLU A 408 5.21 19.31 5.03
C GLU A 408 5.70 19.45 6.48
N GLN A 409 5.43 18.41 7.28
CA GLN A 409 5.74 18.33 8.71
C GLN A 409 7.20 18.68 9.06
N HIS A 410 8.17 18.27 8.22
CA HIS A 410 9.59 18.44 8.48
C HIS A 410 10.08 19.91 8.42
N ILE A 411 9.27 20.82 7.87
CA ILE A 411 9.54 22.27 7.86
C ILE A 411 8.54 23.04 8.72
N ARG A 412 7.24 22.73 8.62
CA ARG A 412 6.19 23.54 9.28
C ARG A 412 5.63 22.97 10.58
N ARG A 413 6.00 21.76 10.99
CA ARG A 413 5.63 21.16 12.30
C ARG A 413 4.12 21.31 12.57
N GLU A 414 3.71 21.99 13.64
CA GLU A 414 2.31 22.23 14.02
C GLU A 414 1.51 23.07 12.99
N LYS A 415 2.17 23.72 12.03
CA LYS A 415 1.58 24.51 10.95
C LYS A 415 1.63 23.80 9.59
N ALA A 416 1.98 22.51 9.55
CA ALA A 416 1.96 21.72 8.33
C ALA A 416 0.54 21.53 7.80
N THR A 417 0.41 21.08 6.55
CA THR A 417 -0.89 20.78 5.91
C THR A 417 -1.49 19.45 6.36
N SER A 418 -0.65 18.54 6.84
CA SER A 418 -0.96 17.20 7.34
C SER A 418 0.23 16.71 8.18
N ASN A 419 0.03 15.70 9.02
CA ASN A 419 1.12 15.01 9.71
C ASN A 419 1.82 13.95 8.84
N ILE A 420 1.33 13.65 7.63
CA ILE A 420 1.89 12.60 6.76
C ILE A 420 3.39 12.80 6.46
N CYS A 421 4.16 11.70 6.52
CA CYS A 421 5.61 11.70 6.28
C CYS A 421 6.02 10.58 5.31
N THR A 422 5.80 9.33 5.73
CA THR A 422 5.74 8.16 4.86
C THR A 422 4.38 8.16 4.17
N ALA A 423 4.38 7.82 2.88
CA ALA A 423 3.21 7.64 2.05
C ALA A 423 3.42 6.37 1.21
N GLN A 424 2.65 6.18 0.13
CA GLN A 424 2.56 4.90 -0.58
C GLN A 424 3.31 4.94 -1.94
N ALA A 425 4.52 5.50 -1.94
CA ALA A 425 5.26 5.84 -3.15
C ALA A 425 5.56 4.64 -4.08
N LEU A 426 5.86 3.45 -3.53
CA LEU A 426 6.09 2.24 -4.33
C LEU A 426 4.82 1.80 -5.07
N LEU A 427 3.67 1.91 -4.42
CA LEU A 427 2.37 1.50 -4.95
C LEU A 427 1.84 2.53 -5.95
N ALA A 428 2.14 3.81 -5.74
CA ALA A 428 1.92 4.87 -6.72
C ALA A 428 2.75 4.65 -7.99
N ASN A 429 3.98 4.16 -7.86
CA ASN A 429 4.80 3.77 -9.01
C ASN A 429 4.21 2.55 -9.74
N ILE A 430 3.71 1.54 -9.05
CA ILE A 430 3.01 0.40 -9.67
C ILE A 430 1.79 0.87 -10.47
N ALA A 431 0.91 1.67 -9.86
CA ALA A 431 -0.28 2.20 -10.53
C ALA A 431 0.06 3.11 -11.74
N ALA A 432 1.12 3.91 -11.64
CA ALA A 432 1.62 4.69 -12.77
C ALA A 432 2.15 3.79 -13.91
N MET A 433 2.90 2.74 -13.57
CA MET A 433 3.43 1.80 -14.58
C MET A 433 2.32 0.94 -15.19
N TYR A 434 1.26 0.61 -14.46
CA TYR A 434 0.06 -0.02 -14.98
C TYR A 434 -0.61 0.87 -16.04
N ALA A 435 -0.85 2.15 -15.74
CA ALA A 435 -1.40 3.09 -16.71
C ALA A 435 -0.46 3.35 -17.91
N VAL A 436 0.87 3.32 -17.70
CA VAL A 436 1.86 3.39 -18.80
C VAL A 436 1.85 2.13 -19.67
N TYR A 437 1.61 0.96 -19.10
CA TYR A 437 1.57 -0.32 -19.81
C TYR A 437 0.31 -0.46 -20.68
N HIS A 438 -0.85 -0.15 -20.11
CA HIS A 438 -2.14 -0.30 -20.79
C HIS A 438 -2.49 0.90 -21.69
N GLY A 439 -2.01 2.10 -21.36
CA GLY A 439 -2.40 3.34 -22.03
C GLY A 439 -3.91 3.65 -21.90
N PRO A 440 -4.39 4.74 -22.53
CA PRO A 440 -5.79 5.13 -22.43
C PRO A 440 -6.76 4.08 -23.01
N ASP A 441 -6.38 3.43 -24.12
CA ASP A 441 -7.21 2.43 -24.79
C ASP A 441 -7.28 1.10 -24.02
N GLY A 442 -6.16 0.63 -23.45
CA GLY A 442 -6.14 -0.60 -22.65
C GLY A 442 -6.97 -0.45 -21.37
N LEU A 443 -6.83 0.68 -20.66
CA LEU A 443 -7.65 0.97 -19.48
C LEU A 443 -9.14 1.07 -19.85
N ARG A 444 -9.48 1.71 -20.97
CA ARG A 444 -10.87 1.78 -21.48
C ARG A 444 -11.43 0.41 -21.86
N HIS A 445 -10.60 -0.48 -22.41
CA HIS A 445 -10.99 -1.85 -22.73
C HIS A 445 -11.30 -2.64 -21.45
N ILE A 446 -10.46 -2.55 -20.44
CA ILE A 446 -10.67 -3.18 -19.13
C ILE A 446 -11.97 -2.65 -18.50
N ALA A 447 -12.15 -1.33 -18.42
CA ALA A 447 -13.36 -0.73 -17.85
C ALA A 447 -14.65 -1.17 -18.58
N ARG A 448 -14.65 -1.18 -19.92
CA ARG A 448 -15.80 -1.65 -20.72
C ARG A 448 -16.10 -3.13 -20.49
N ARG A 449 -15.07 -3.96 -20.35
CA ARG A 449 -15.25 -5.39 -20.03
C ARG A 449 -15.88 -5.58 -18.65
N VAL A 450 -15.39 -4.85 -17.65
CA VAL A 450 -15.92 -4.90 -16.27
C VAL A 450 -17.37 -4.41 -16.23
N HIS A 451 -17.65 -3.24 -16.83
CA HIS A 451 -19.01 -2.72 -16.96
C HIS A 451 -19.94 -3.69 -17.71
N GLY A 452 -19.47 -4.31 -18.80
CA GLY A 452 -20.24 -5.30 -19.56
C GLY A 452 -20.67 -6.51 -18.71
N LEU A 453 -19.80 -7.03 -17.84
CA LEU A 453 -20.16 -8.11 -16.92
C LEU A 453 -21.21 -7.66 -15.90
N ALA A 454 -21.07 -6.46 -15.33
CA ALA A 454 -22.06 -5.88 -14.43
C ALA A 454 -23.42 -5.65 -15.13
N SER A 455 -23.43 -5.16 -16.37
CA SER A 455 -24.67 -4.95 -17.14
C SER A 455 -25.35 -6.27 -17.51
N ILE A 456 -24.59 -7.32 -17.82
CA ILE A 456 -25.14 -8.69 -17.99
C ILE A 456 -25.73 -9.19 -16.67
N MET A 457 -25.05 -8.97 -15.54
CA MET A 457 -25.55 -9.33 -14.21
C MET A 457 -26.88 -8.64 -13.88
N ALA A 458 -26.99 -7.33 -14.15
CA ALA A 458 -28.21 -6.57 -13.97
C ALA A 458 -29.35 -7.04 -14.89
N ALA A 459 -29.07 -7.34 -16.15
CA ALA A 459 -30.05 -7.88 -17.09
C ALA A 459 -30.57 -9.25 -16.65
N GLY A 460 -29.69 -10.19 -16.29
CA GLY A 460 -30.12 -11.51 -15.81
C GLY A 460 -30.83 -11.45 -14.44
N ALA A 461 -30.50 -10.49 -13.57
CA ALA A 461 -31.27 -10.25 -12.35
C ALA A 461 -32.72 -9.83 -12.66
N LYS A 462 -32.94 -9.00 -13.69
CA LYS A 462 -34.28 -8.62 -14.16
C LYS A 462 -35.04 -9.81 -14.78
N GLU A 463 -34.37 -10.66 -15.56
CA GLU A 463 -34.96 -11.90 -16.10
C GLU A 463 -35.36 -12.91 -15.00
N LEU A 464 -34.64 -12.92 -13.85
CA LEU A 464 -35.03 -13.67 -12.66
C LEU A 464 -36.16 -13.00 -11.84
N GLY A 465 -36.66 -11.85 -12.27
CA GLY A 465 -37.75 -11.11 -11.61
C GLY A 465 -37.31 -10.21 -10.45
N PHE A 466 -36.00 -10.02 -10.23
CA PHE A 466 -35.48 -9.08 -9.24
C PHE A 466 -35.45 -7.65 -9.77
N LYS A 467 -35.27 -6.68 -8.86
CA LYS A 467 -35.09 -5.26 -9.19
C LYS A 467 -33.70 -4.80 -8.76
N THR A 468 -33.02 -4.05 -9.61
CA THR A 468 -31.82 -3.30 -9.22
C THR A 468 -32.22 -2.00 -8.51
N ARG A 469 -31.36 -1.47 -7.63
CA ARG A 469 -31.59 -0.17 -6.98
C ARG A 469 -31.41 1.01 -7.94
N SER A 470 -30.46 0.87 -8.87
CA SER A 470 -30.18 1.85 -9.93
C SER A 470 -30.29 1.18 -11.30
N GLU A 471 -30.62 1.98 -12.30
CA GLU A 471 -30.49 1.64 -13.72
C GLU A 471 -29.10 2.01 -14.26
N MET A 472 -28.44 3.01 -13.66
CA MET A 472 -27.12 3.49 -14.04
C MET A 472 -26.08 3.15 -12.97
N PHE A 473 -25.04 2.44 -13.36
CA PHE A 473 -23.92 1.99 -12.51
C PHE A 473 -22.67 1.77 -13.39
N PHE A 474 -21.49 1.66 -12.75
CA PHE A 474 -20.28 1.23 -13.45
C PHE A 474 -20.09 -0.29 -13.37
N ASP A 475 -19.57 -0.80 -12.25
CA ASP A 475 -19.21 -2.21 -12.06
C ASP A 475 -20.01 -2.91 -10.95
N THR A 476 -20.76 -2.14 -10.17
CA THR A 476 -21.39 -2.60 -8.93
C THR A 476 -22.90 -2.58 -9.09
N VAL A 477 -23.55 -3.74 -8.93
CA VAL A 477 -25.00 -3.90 -9.07
C VAL A 477 -25.60 -4.26 -7.73
N THR A 478 -26.46 -3.40 -7.19
CA THR A 478 -27.24 -3.70 -5.98
C THR A 478 -28.64 -4.19 -6.35
N ILE A 479 -28.97 -5.41 -5.94
CA ILE A 479 -30.15 -6.19 -6.30
C ILE A 479 -31.03 -6.38 -5.06
N ASN A 480 -32.30 -6.02 -5.14
CA ASN A 480 -33.31 -6.34 -4.13
C ASN A 480 -33.77 -7.80 -4.33
N VAL A 481 -33.45 -8.66 -3.37
CA VAL A 481 -33.74 -10.11 -3.37
C VAL A 481 -35.01 -10.47 -2.59
N GLY A 482 -35.71 -9.46 -2.05
CA GLY A 482 -36.94 -9.60 -1.29
C GLY A 482 -36.74 -9.57 0.23
N GLU A 483 -37.86 -9.42 0.94
CA GLU A 483 -37.90 -9.13 2.37
C GLU A 483 -37.13 -10.15 3.23
N GLY A 484 -36.14 -9.68 3.99
CA GLY A 484 -35.32 -10.48 4.92
C GLY A 484 -34.40 -11.52 4.27
N LYS A 485 -34.24 -11.52 2.94
CA LYS A 485 -33.53 -12.60 2.22
C LYS A 485 -32.04 -12.36 2.00
N ALA A 486 -31.53 -11.14 2.15
CA ALA A 486 -30.15 -10.81 1.74
C ALA A 486 -29.09 -11.69 2.40
N ALA A 487 -29.17 -11.89 3.72
CA ALA A 487 -28.25 -12.76 4.47
C ALA A 487 -28.26 -14.22 3.97
N SER A 488 -29.42 -14.75 3.54
CA SER A 488 -29.53 -16.11 3.00
C SER A 488 -28.88 -16.25 1.62
N VAL A 489 -28.95 -15.22 0.78
CA VAL A 489 -28.29 -15.17 -0.54
C VAL A 489 -26.77 -15.06 -0.37
N VAL A 490 -26.30 -14.25 0.58
CA VAL A 490 -24.88 -14.13 0.94
C VAL A 490 -24.34 -15.49 1.43
N ALA A 491 -25.05 -16.16 2.35
CA ALA A 491 -24.67 -17.50 2.80
C ALA A 491 -24.64 -18.53 1.66
N ALA A 492 -25.59 -18.46 0.72
CA ALA A 492 -25.62 -19.32 -0.46
C ALA A 492 -24.48 -19.01 -1.47
N ALA A 493 -23.98 -17.78 -1.52
CA ALA A 493 -22.80 -17.40 -2.28
C ALA A 493 -21.53 -17.98 -1.63
N VAL A 494 -21.36 -17.79 -0.31
CA VAL A 494 -20.21 -18.30 0.45
C VAL A 494 -20.11 -19.82 0.37
N ALA A 495 -21.26 -20.52 0.39
CA ALA A 495 -21.33 -21.97 0.20
C ALA A 495 -20.95 -22.47 -1.22
N LYS A 496 -20.67 -21.56 -2.16
CA LYS A 496 -20.12 -21.84 -3.50
C LYS A 496 -18.77 -21.13 -3.74
N ASP A 497 -18.11 -20.68 -2.67
CA ASP A 497 -16.83 -19.96 -2.69
C ASP A 497 -16.89 -18.54 -3.31
N TYR A 498 -18.05 -17.88 -3.25
CA TYR A 498 -18.26 -16.48 -3.66
C TYR A 498 -18.60 -15.57 -2.48
N ASN A 499 -17.89 -14.45 -2.33
CA ASN A 499 -18.23 -13.42 -1.36
C ASN A 499 -18.95 -12.25 -2.06
N ILE A 500 -20.19 -11.98 -1.69
CA ILE A 500 -20.98 -10.82 -2.14
C ILE A 500 -21.33 -9.95 -0.93
N ARG A 501 -21.58 -8.65 -1.14
CA ARG A 501 -21.90 -7.73 -0.04
C ARG A 501 -23.37 -7.82 0.36
N GLN A 502 -23.65 -8.00 1.66
CA GLN A 502 -24.96 -7.64 2.20
C GLN A 502 -25.06 -6.12 2.29
N MET A 503 -26.07 -5.52 1.65
CA MET A 503 -26.27 -4.05 1.71
C MET A 503 -27.24 -3.67 2.83
N ASP A 504 -28.34 -4.42 2.98
CA ASP A 504 -29.30 -4.32 4.08
C ASP A 504 -30.00 -5.69 4.28
N GLU A 505 -31.18 -5.73 4.89
CA GLU A 505 -31.97 -6.97 5.08
C GLU A 505 -32.51 -7.57 3.75
N ASN A 506 -32.64 -6.74 2.72
CA ASN A 506 -33.41 -7.01 1.50
C ASN A 506 -32.54 -6.97 0.22
N CYS A 507 -31.38 -6.34 0.27
CA CYS A 507 -30.51 -6.07 -0.88
C CYS A 507 -29.12 -6.70 -0.71
N VAL A 508 -28.62 -7.30 -1.79
CA VAL A 508 -27.22 -7.69 -1.95
C VAL A 508 -26.56 -6.83 -3.01
N SER A 509 -25.27 -6.57 -2.88
CA SER A 509 -24.46 -5.83 -3.85
C SER A 509 -23.34 -6.71 -4.39
N ILE A 510 -23.11 -6.62 -5.69
CA ILE A 510 -22.16 -7.45 -6.44
C ILE A 510 -21.29 -6.51 -7.27
N ALA A 511 -20.02 -6.38 -6.90
CA ALA A 511 -19.03 -5.55 -7.59
C ALA A 511 -18.14 -6.40 -8.49
N PHE A 512 -18.13 -6.11 -9.80
CA PHE A 512 -17.30 -6.79 -10.78
C PHE A 512 -15.93 -6.12 -10.94
N ASP A 513 -14.97 -6.89 -11.41
CA ASP A 513 -13.58 -6.44 -11.55
C ASP A 513 -12.86 -7.07 -12.74
N GLU A 514 -11.58 -6.74 -12.90
CA GLU A 514 -10.74 -7.18 -14.01
C GLU A 514 -10.59 -8.73 -14.05
N THR A 515 -10.65 -9.38 -12.89
CA THR A 515 -10.48 -10.84 -12.71
C THR A 515 -11.78 -11.63 -12.89
N SER A 516 -12.92 -10.93 -12.94
CA SER A 516 -14.25 -11.51 -13.07
C SER A 516 -14.48 -12.12 -14.46
N SER A 517 -15.23 -13.21 -14.58
CA SER A 517 -15.52 -13.91 -15.85
C SER A 517 -17.02 -14.15 -16.10
N LEU A 518 -17.36 -14.72 -17.26
CA LEU A 518 -18.75 -15.09 -17.59
C LEU A 518 -19.22 -16.29 -16.77
N GLU A 519 -18.30 -17.20 -16.42
CA GLU A 519 -18.55 -18.30 -15.48
C GLU A 519 -18.92 -17.79 -14.08
N ASP A 520 -18.28 -16.72 -13.60
CA ASP A 520 -18.64 -16.05 -12.35
C ASP A 520 -20.07 -15.49 -12.40
N VAL A 521 -20.43 -14.78 -13.49
CA VAL A 521 -21.79 -14.26 -13.70
C VAL A 521 -22.82 -15.41 -13.72
N ASN A 522 -22.51 -16.51 -14.41
CA ASN A 522 -23.35 -17.72 -14.43
C ASN A 522 -23.52 -18.36 -13.04
N ALA A 523 -22.47 -18.37 -12.21
CA ALA A 523 -22.53 -18.84 -10.83
C ALA A 523 -23.41 -17.92 -9.95
N LEU A 524 -23.28 -16.60 -10.11
CA LEU A 524 -24.06 -15.58 -9.40
C LEU A 524 -25.55 -15.61 -9.78
N PHE A 525 -25.90 -15.79 -11.05
CA PHE A 525 -27.28 -16.08 -11.47
C PHE A 525 -27.82 -17.33 -10.75
N SER A 526 -27.03 -18.40 -10.71
CA SER A 526 -27.40 -19.66 -10.06
C SER A 526 -27.47 -19.56 -8.52
N ILE A 527 -26.85 -18.55 -7.92
CA ILE A 527 -26.99 -18.21 -6.49
C ILE A 527 -28.32 -17.48 -6.28
N LEU A 528 -28.61 -16.43 -7.06
CA LEU A 528 -29.85 -15.65 -6.94
C LEU A 528 -31.11 -16.47 -7.24
N ALA A 529 -31.05 -17.37 -8.23
CA ALA A 529 -32.16 -18.26 -8.56
C ALA A 529 -32.37 -19.40 -7.54
N GLY A 530 -31.44 -19.61 -6.60
CA GLY A 530 -31.46 -20.75 -5.67
C GLY A 530 -31.31 -22.11 -6.36
N GLY A 531 -30.71 -22.17 -7.55
CA GLY A 531 -30.71 -23.35 -8.41
C GLY A 531 -30.07 -23.10 -9.78
N SER A 532 -30.51 -23.83 -10.80
CA SER A 532 -30.06 -23.64 -12.20
C SER A 532 -30.91 -22.60 -12.93
N CYS A 533 -30.28 -21.69 -13.67
CA CYS A 533 -30.96 -20.78 -14.59
C CYS A 533 -31.23 -21.40 -15.97
N SER A 534 -32.24 -20.89 -16.68
CA SER A 534 -32.60 -21.30 -18.05
C SER A 534 -31.79 -20.58 -19.14
N PHE A 535 -30.97 -19.60 -18.76
CA PHE A 535 -30.13 -18.78 -19.63
C PHE A 535 -28.71 -18.70 -19.06
N THR A 536 -27.76 -18.26 -19.88
CA THR A 536 -26.37 -17.99 -19.48
C THR A 536 -25.96 -16.54 -19.77
N ALA A 537 -24.86 -16.11 -19.17
CA ALA A 537 -24.25 -14.80 -19.42
C ALA A 537 -23.94 -14.58 -20.91
N GLU A 538 -23.44 -15.59 -21.63
CA GLU A 538 -23.22 -15.52 -23.08
C GLU A 538 -24.53 -15.28 -23.83
N SER A 539 -25.62 -15.96 -23.45
CA SER A 539 -26.90 -15.87 -24.15
C SER A 539 -27.60 -14.52 -23.98
N LEU A 540 -27.28 -13.77 -22.92
CA LEU A 540 -27.79 -12.42 -22.70
C LEU A 540 -26.89 -11.35 -23.35
N ALA A 541 -25.58 -11.59 -23.46
CA ALA A 541 -24.59 -10.57 -23.79
C ALA A 541 -24.87 -9.75 -25.06
N GLU A 542 -25.39 -10.36 -26.12
CA GLU A 542 -25.71 -9.65 -27.38
C GLU A 542 -26.89 -8.66 -27.26
N GLY A 543 -27.76 -8.83 -26.26
CA GLY A 543 -28.95 -8.00 -26.02
C GLY A 543 -28.79 -6.92 -24.94
N VAL A 544 -27.62 -6.85 -24.28
CA VAL A 544 -27.38 -5.93 -23.15
C VAL A 544 -26.82 -4.60 -23.64
N ASP A 545 -27.51 -3.51 -23.33
CA ASP A 545 -26.98 -2.16 -23.50
C ASP A 545 -25.90 -1.88 -22.42
N GLN A 546 -24.80 -1.25 -22.84
CA GLN A 546 -23.65 -0.86 -22.01
C GLN A 546 -23.52 0.67 -21.93
N ASN A 547 -24.64 1.38 -22.14
CA ASN A 547 -24.70 2.81 -22.09
C ASN A 547 -24.80 3.31 -20.63
N VAL A 548 -23.84 4.14 -20.23
CA VAL A 548 -23.85 4.86 -18.94
C VAL A 548 -24.63 6.19 -19.01
N GLY A 549 -25.37 6.44 -20.09
CA GLY A 549 -26.20 7.64 -20.27
C GLY A 549 -25.40 8.93 -20.32
N ASP A 550 -25.95 10.00 -19.75
CA ASP A 550 -25.34 11.32 -19.72
C ASP A 550 -24.08 11.41 -18.82
N PHE A 551 -23.78 10.36 -18.05
CA PHE A 551 -22.53 10.22 -17.29
C PHE A 551 -21.32 9.87 -18.17
N CYS A 552 -21.49 9.65 -19.48
CA CYS A 552 -20.44 9.19 -20.38
C CYS A 552 -19.31 10.23 -20.60
N ARG A 553 -18.07 9.81 -20.35
CA ARG A 553 -16.87 10.64 -20.60
C ARG A 553 -16.69 10.95 -22.07
N THR A 554 -16.52 12.24 -22.39
CA THR A 554 -16.22 12.71 -23.75
C THR A 554 -14.80 13.25 -23.92
N THR A 555 -14.06 13.48 -22.82
CA THR A 555 -12.69 14.01 -22.83
C THR A 555 -11.62 12.93 -22.90
N ASP A 556 -10.56 13.20 -23.66
CA ASP A 556 -9.37 12.36 -23.70
C ASP A 556 -8.57 12.44 -22.38
N TYR A 557 -7.74 11.42 -22.14
CA TYR A 557 -6.87 11.28 -20.97
C TYR A 557 -5.61 10.50 -21.35
N LEU A 558 -4.55 10.62 -20.55
CA LEU A 558 -3.27 9.94 -20.75
C LEU A 558 -2.66 10.23 -22.13
N THR A 559 -2.81 11.47 -22.60
CA THR A 559 -2.35 11.89 -23.94
C THR A 559 -0.85 12.11 -24.03
N HIS A 560 -0.16 12.21 -22.89
CA HIS A 560 1.29 12.36 -22.84
C HIS A 560 2.00 11.12 -23.43
N PRO A 561 3.08 11.27 -24.23
CA PRO A 561 3.74 10.15 -24.90
C PRO A 561 4.17 8.99 -23.99
N VAL A 562 4.43 9.25 -22.70
CA VAL A 562 4.80 8.21 -21.73
C VAL A 562 3.76 7.08 -21.68
N PHE A 563 2.47 7.40 -21.72
CA PHE A 563 1.37 6.42 -21.67
C PHE A 563 1.06 5.77 -23.03
N ASN A 564 1.83 6.12 -24.06
CA ASN A 564 1.58 5.74 -25.46
C ASN A 564 2.83 5.14 -26.14
N THR A 565 3.86 4.78 -25.37
CA THR A 565 5.17 4.31 -25.88
C THR A 565 5.58 2.92 -25.37
N TYR A 566 5.17 2.51 -24.15
CA TYR A 566 5.75 1.34 -23.47
C TYR A 566 4.75 0.18 -23.30
N HIS A 567 4.00 -0.13 -24.37
CA HIS A 567 2.92 -1.12 -24.34
C HIS A 567 3.38 -2.57 -24.57
N SER A 568 4.54 -2.79 -25.21
CA SER A 568 5.13 -4.13 -25.26
C SER A 568 5.89 -4.43 -23.97
N GLU A 569 5.89 -5.69 -23.53
CA GLU A 569 6.58 -6.14 -22.32
C GLU A 569 8.07 -5.74 -22.32
N HIS A 570 8.73 -5.82 -23.49
CA HIS A 570 10.15 -5.48 -23.63
C HIS A 570 10.42 -3.97 -23.59
N GLU A 571 9.47 -3.14 -24.02
CA GLU A 571 9.55 -1.68 -23.87
C GLU A 571 9.31 -1.25 -22.42
N MET A 572 8.34 -1.86 -21.75
CA MET A 572 8.10 -1.67 -20.31
C MET A 572 9.33 -2.10 -19.48
N LEU A 573 9.87 -3.29 -19.72
CA LEU A 573 11.10 -3.79 -19.06
C LEU A 573 12.26 -2.79 -19.21
N ARG A 574 12.48 -2.28 -20.43
CA ARG A 574 13.48 -1.25 -20.71
C ARG A 574 13.18 0.08 -20.02
N TYR A 575 11.91 0.45 -19.84
CA TYR A 575 11.54 1.67 -19.16
C TYR A 575 11.82 1.57 -17.65
N LEU A 576 11.36 0.49 -17.01
CA LEU A 576 11.61 0.20 -15.60
C LEU A 576 13.11 0.20 -15.29
N ALA A 577 13.92 -0.54 -16.05
CA ALA A 577 15.37 -0.59 -15.88
C ALA A 577 16.06 0.77 -16.11
N ARG A 578 15.54 1.60 -17.02
CA ARG A 578 16.06 2.97 -17.28
C ARG A 578 15.74 3.93 -16.15
N LEU A 579 14.62 3.75 -15.44
CA LEU A 579 14.31 4.54 -14.25
C LEU A 579 15.14 4.07 -13.05
N GLU A 580 15.18 2.76 -12.81
CA GLU A 580 16.00 2.14 -11.76
C GLU A 580 17.46 2.61 -11.80
N ALA A 581 18.08 2.62 -12.98
CA ALA A 581 19.47 3.05 -13.18
C ALA A 581 19.74 4.54 -12.86
N LYS A 582 18.72 5.36 -12.56
CA LYS A 582 18.85 6.75 -12.09
C LYS A 582 18.80 6.89 -10.56
N ASP A 583 18.51 5.80 -9.85
CA ASP A 583 18.19 5.81 -8.42
C ASP A 583 19.25 5.07 -7.60
N LEU A 584 19.82 5.75 -6.60
CA LEU A 584 20.69 5.11 -5.62
C LEU A 584 19.81 4.39 -4.57
N SER A 585 20.03 3.07 -4.44
CA SER A 585 19.31 2.14 -3.56
C SER A 585 20.29 1.30 -2.72
N LEU A 586 19.80 0.46 -1.79
CA LEU A 586 20.67 -0.40 -0.97
C LEU A 586 21.37 -1.50 -1.79
N CYS A 587 20.95 -1.76 -3.03
CA CYS A 587 21.69 -2.58 -3.99
C CYS A 587 23.09 -2.01 -4.34
N HIS A 588 23.29 -0.71 -4.11
CA HIS A 588 24.47 0.04 -4.53
C HIS A 588 25.44 0.30 -3.36
N SER A 589 24.92 0.79 -2.24
CA SER A 589 25.72 1.21 -1.09
C SER A 589 24.86 1.39 0.18
N MET A 590 25.52 1.55 1.33
CA MET A 590 24.87 2.05 2.54
C MET A 590 24.22 3.42 2.29
N ILE A 591 22.98 3.61 2.75
CA ILE A 591 22.27 4.89 2.76
C ILE A 591 22.10 5.30 4.24
N PRO A 592 23.05 6.04 4.85
CA PRO A 592 23.07 6.29 6.30
C PRO A 592 22.13 7.44 6.71
N LEU A 593 20.85 7.32 6.40
CA LEU A 593 19.83 8.28 6.81
C LEU A 593 19.45 8.06 8.29
N GLY A 594 19.83 9.01 9.15
CA GLY A 594 19.40 9.07 10.54
C GLY A 594 17.86 9.11 10.65
N SER A 595 17.31 8.52 11.71
CA SER A 595 15.87 8.35 11.92
C SER A 595 15.12 7.52 10.86
N CYS A 596 15.80 6.89 9.90
CA CYS A 596 15.18 6.07 8.85
C CYS A 596 15.52 4.57 8.92
N THR A 597 16.55 4.17 9.69
CA THR A 597 16.95 2.77 9.92
C THR A 597 17.03 1.94 8.63
N MET A 598 17.86 2.38 7.67
CA MET A 598 18.07 1.73 6.37
C MET A 598 18.85 0.40 6.51
N LYS A 599 18.20 -0.62 7.08
CA LYS A 599 18.71 -1.98 7.29
C LYS A 599 18.44 -2.88 6.07
N LEU A 600 18.86 -4.15 6.14
CA LEU A 600 18.50 -5.16 5.16
C LEU A 600 16.97 -5.36 5.12
N ASN A 601 16.39 -5.29 3.92
CA ASN A 601 15.12 -5.90 3.56
C ASN A 601 15.46 -7.23 2.89
N SER A 602 15.34 -8.37 3.59
CA SER A 602 15.81 -9.64 3.04
C SER A 602 14.83 -10.24 2.04
N THR A 603 15.35 -10.99 1.07
CA THR A 603 14.51 -11.66 0.07
C THR A 603 13.54 -12.64 0.72
N SER A 604 13.94 -13.33 1.79
CA SER A 604 13.07 -14.24 2.53
C SER A 604 11.90 -13.52 3.19
N GLU A 605 12.14 -12.37 3.86
CA GLU A 605 11.06 -11.53 4.44
C GLU A 605 10.12 -10.98 3.36
N MET A 606 10.64 -10.62 2.18
CA MET A 606 9.86 -10.01 1.09
C MET A 606 9.06 -11.02 0.25
N MET A 607 9.49 -12.29 0.17
CA MET A 607 8.83 -13.31 -0.67
C MET A 607 7.33 -13.51 -0.41
N PRO A 608 6.83 -13.58 0.85
CA PRO A 608 5.41 -13.82 1.12
C PRO A 608 4.45 -12.74 0.65
N ILE A 609 4.91 -11.50 0.42
CA ILE A 609 4.01 -10.37 0.11
C ILE A 609 3.36 -10.48 -1.28
N THR A 610 3.93 -11.30 -2.18
CA THR A 610 3.42 -11.56 -3.53
C THR A 610 2.76 -12.93 -3.68
N TRP A 611 2.63 -13.70 -2.59
CA TRP A 611 1.91 -14.96 -2.58
C TRP A 611 0.40 -14.73 -2.57
N ASP A 612 -0.34 -15.43 -3.45
CA ASP A 612 -1.80 -15.27 -3.60
C ASP A 612 -2.54 -15.36 -2.27
N GLU A 613 -2.09 -16.25 -1.38
CA GLU A 613 -2.67 -16.51 -0.06
C GLU A 613 -2.68 -15.28 0.88
N PHE A 614 -1.84 -14.29 0.60
CA PHE A 614 -1.81 -12.99 1.29
C PHE A 614 -2.25 -11.85 0.37
N ALA A 615 -1.68 -11.78 -0.85
CA ALA A 615 -1.85 -10.68 -1.78
C ALA A 615 -3.30 -10.53 -2.30
N ASN A 616 -4.06 -11.61 -2.43
CA ASN A 616 -5.36 -11.62 -3.13
C ASN A 616 -6.57 -11.80 -2.20
N LEU A 617 -6.39 -11.74 -0.88
CA LEU A 617 -7.51 -11.75 0.07
C LEU A 617 -8.14 -10.34 0.16
N HIS A 618 -9.47 -10.27 0.13
CA HIS A 618 -10.23 -9.03 0.26
C HIS A 618 -10.34 -8.61 1.74
N PRO A 619 -10.12 -7.33 2.12
CA PRO A 619 -10.09 -6.89 3.52
C PRO A 619 -11.36 -7.20 4.32
N PHE A 620 -12.52 -7.14 3.66
CA PHE A 620 -13.82 -7.43 4.28
C PHE A 620 -14.35 -8.85 3.96
N ALA A 621 -13.47 -9.78 3.59
CA ALA A 621 -13.83 -11.19 3.52
C ALA A 621 -14.24 -11.73 4.92
N PRO A 622 -15.15 -12.71 5.01
CA PRO A 622 -15.51 -13.35 6.28
C PRO A 622 -14.28 -13.84 7.07
N GLU A 623 -14.30 -13.64 8.39
CA GLU A 623 -13.14 -13.91 9.27
C GLU A 623 -12.61 -15.35 9.17
N ASP A 624 -13.48 -16.33 8.94
CA ASP A 624 -13.12 -17.75 8.77
C ASP A 624 -12.34 -18.06 7.47
N GLN A 625 -12.22 -17.08 6.58
CA GLN A 625 -11.40 -17.12 5.37
C GLN A 625 -10.03 -16.45 5.56
N ALA A 626 -9.83 -15.72 6.67
CA ALA A 626 -8.62 -14.96 6.98
C ALA A 626 -7.82 -15.56 8.15
N ALA A 627 -8.04 -16.84 8.50
CA ALA A 627 -7.47 -17.48 9.69
C ALA A 627 -5.92 -17.43 9.75
N GLY A 628 -5.24 -17.51 8.60
CA GLY A 628 -3.79 -17.34 8.51
C GLY A 628 -3.33 -15.91 8.78
N TYR A 629 -4.08 -14.91 8.29
CA TYR A 629 -3.87 -13.50 8.64
C TYR A 629 -4.11 -13.26 10.13
N THR A 630 -5.19 -13.80 10.71
CA THR A 630 -5.51 -13.67 12.13
C THR A 630 -4.40 -14.22 13.02
N GLU A 631 -3.88 -15.41 12.71
CA GLU A 631 -2.78 -16.03 13.46
C GLU A 631 -1.47 -15.24 13.29
N MET A 632 -1.12 -14.84 12.06
CA MET A 632 0.07 -14.03 11.78
C MET A 632 0.04 -12.68 12.53
N ILE A 633 -1.10 -11.99 12.51
CA ILE A 633 -1.30 -10.71 13.21
C ILE A 633 -1.23 -10.90 14.72
N GLY A 634 -1.85 -11.95 15.27
CA GLY A 634 -1.78 -12.28 16.70
C GLY A 634 -0.36 -12.60 17.17
N ASN A 635 0.38 -13.40 16.40
CA ASN A 635 1.77 -13.75 16.70
C ASN A 635 2.67 -12.51 16.68
N LEU A 636 2.54 -11.66 15.65
CA LEU A 636 3.28 -10.40 15.57
C LEU A 636 2.91 -9.44 16.71
N ALA A 637 1.63 -9.32 17.06
CA ALA A 637 1.18 -8.50 18.19
C ALA A 637 1.81 -8.96 19.51
N ASN A 638 1.83 -10.27 19.80
CA ASN A 638 2.45 -10.83 20.99
C ASN A 638 3.96 -10.56 21.05
N ILE A 639 4.68 -10.75 19.93
CA ILE A 639 6.12 -10.43 19.81
C ILE A 639 6.36 -8.95 20.08
N LEU A 640 5.54 -8.07 19.50
CA LEU A 640 5.68 -6.62 19.68
C LEU A 640 5.37 -6.21 21.12
N CYS A 641 4.36 -6.77 21.78
CA CYS A 641 4.07 -6.54 23.19
C CYS A 641 5.28 -6.87 24.09
N GLU A 642 5.91 -8.04 23.91
CA GLU A 642 7.10 -8.45 24.68
C GLU A 642 8.33 -7.54 24.38
N VAL A 643 8.49 -7.12 23.13
CA VAL A 643 9.55 -6.18 22.72
C VAL A 643 9.34 -4.77 23.29
N THR A 644 8.10 -4.30 23.42
CA THR A 644 7.81 -2.93 23.88
C THR A 644 7.41 -2.82 25.34
N GLY A 645 7.09 -3.92 26.02
CA GLY A 645 6.51 -3.92 27.36
C GLY A 645 5.09 -3.35 27.43
N PHE A 646 4.34 -3.35 26.32
CA PHE A 646 2.93 -2.92 26.30
C PHE A 646 1.99 -4.11 26.41
N ASP A 647 0.80 -3.93 26.98
CA ASP A 647 -0.20 -5.00 27.15
C ASP A 647 -0.89 -5.40 25.84
N ALA A 648 -0.96 -4.51 24.85
CA ALA A 648 -1.71 -4.73 23.60
C ALA A 648 -1.13 -3.94 22.42
N MET A 649 -1.39 -4.43 21.21
CA MET A 649 -0.99 -3.83 19.94
C MET A 649 -2.18 -3.63 19.00
N SER A 650 -2.22 -2.48 18.32
CA SER A 650 -3.15 -2.22 17.22
C SER A 650 -2.39 -2.11 15.91
N MET A 651 -2.74 -2.97 14.95
CA MET A 651 -2.09 -3.03 13.64
C MET A 651 -2.77 -2.14 12.58
N GLN A 652 -3.82 -1.39 12.95
CA GLN A 652 -4.58 -0.52 12.04
C GLN A 652 -3.78 0.70 11.53
N PRO A 653 -2.94 1.38 12.32
CA PRO A 653 -2.23 2.57 11.84
C PRO A 653 -1.16 2.25 10.79
N ASN A 654 -1.46 2.58 9.53
CA ASN A 654 -0.64 2.30 8.35
C ASN A 654 0.55 3.26 8.11
N SER A 655 0.91 4.07 9.10
CA SER A 655 2.16 4.86 9.11
C SER A 655 2.52 5.26 10.54
N GLY A 656 3.78 5.62 10.80
CA GLY A 656 4.19 6.13 12.12
C GLY A 656 3.39 7.37 12.55
N ALA A 657 3.12 8.30 11.62
CA ALA A 657 2.29 9.47 11.88
C ALA A 657 0.80 9.11 12.13
N SER A 658 0.29 8.04 11.48
CA SER A 658 -1.03 7.48 11.81
C SER A 658 -1.03 6.89 13.23
N GLY A 659 0.06 6.24 13.64
CA GLY A 659 0.24 5.68 14.98
C GLY A 659 0.30 6.75 16.07
N GLU A 660 1.00 7.86 15.83
CA GLU A 660 0.97 9.04 16.70
C GLU A 660 -0.45 9.59 16.89
N TYR A 661 -1.17 9.82 15.79
CA TYR A 661 -2.56 10.29 15.84
C TYR A 661 -3.47 9.31 16.60
N ALA A 662 -3.37 8.00 16.32
CA ALA A 662 -4.15 6.97 17.00
C ALA A 662 -3.84 6.90 18.51
N GLY A 663 -2.56 7.00 18.89
CA GLY A 663 -2.14 7.04 20.28
C GLY A 663 -2.67 8.27 21.03
N LEU A 664 -2.55 9.46 20.45
CA LEU A 664 -3.07 10.69 21.05
C LEU A 664 -4.61 10.71 21.14
N MET A 665 -5.31 10.20 20.14
CA MET A 665 -6.77 10.04 20.20
C MET A 665 -7.19 9.00 21.27
N THR A 666 -6.39 7.95 21.47
CA THR A 666 -6.59 6.98 22.56
C THR A 666 -6.37 7.61 23.94
N ILE A 667 -5.32 8.43 24.11
CA ILE A 667 -5.09 9.22 25.34
C ILE A 667 -6.25 10.20 25.61
N ARG A 668 -6.76 10.88 24.57
CA ARG A 668 -7.93 11.75 24.69
C ARG A 668 -9.19 10.96 25.10
N ALA A 669 -9.41 9.79 24.51
CA ALA A 669 -10.52 8.90 24.88
C ALA A 669 -10.40 8.39 26.33
N TYR A 670 -9.19 8.06 26.79
CA TYR A 670 -8.91 7.71 28.18
C TYR A 670 -9.29 8.85 29.16
N HIS A 671 -8.83 10.08 28.89
CA HIS A 671 -9.20 11.24 29.70
C HIS A 671 -10.72 11.50 29.70
N HIS A 672 -11.36 11.42 28.53
CA HIS A 672 -12.82 11.56 28.41
C HIS A 672 -13.58 10.50 29.20
N ASN A 673 -13.13 9.24 29.19
CA ASN A 673 -13.72 8.15 29.97
C ASN A 673 -13.60 8.38 31.49
N ASN A 674 -12.54 9.07 31.92
CA ASN A 674 -12.34 9.46 33.32
C ASN A 674 -13.08 10.76 33.72
N GLY A 675 -13.76 11.42 32.77
CA GLY A 675 -14.45 12.71 32.98
C GLY A 675 -13.57 13.95 32.76
N ASP A 676 -12.29 13.77 32.42
CA ASP A 676 -11.28 14.81 32.28
C ASP A 676 -11.27 15.43 30.87
N TYR A 677 -12.44 15.83 30.36
CA TYR A 677 -12.63 16.44 29.02
C TYR A 677 -11.81 17.72 28.76
N HIS A 678 -11.23 18.31 29.81
CA HIS A 678 -10.42 19.52 29.76
C HIS A 678 -8.92 19.25 29.54
N ARG A 679 -8.46 17.99 29.68
CA ARG A 679 -7.05 17.59 29.52
C ARG A 679 -6.61 17.53 28.06
N ASN A 680 -6.40 18.70 27.46
CA ASN A 680 -6.01 18.85 26.06
C ASN A 680 -4.60 19.41 25.82
N VAL A 681 -3.80 19.67 26.86
CA VAL A 681 -2.42 20.14 26.68
C VAL A 681 -1.49 18.96 26.35
N CYS A 682 -0.75 19.08 25.25
CA CYS A 682 0.32 18.17 24.86
C CYS A 682 1.67 18.88 24.98
N ILE A 683 2.54 18.40 25.86
CA ILE A 683 3.93 18.87 25.96
C ILE A 683 4.77 18.15 24.91
N ILE A 684 5.61 18.90 24.18
CA ILE A 684 6.47 18.35 23.11
C ILE A 684 7.86 19.01 23.19
N PRO A 685 8.96 18.27 23.37
CA PRO A 685 10.32 18.80 23.27
C PRO A 685 10.61 19.40 21.90
N VAL A 686 11.41 20.47 21.86
CA VAL A 686 11.82 21.11 20.59
C VAL A 686 12.63 20.17 19.66
N SER A 687 13.23 19.11 20.21
CA SER A 687 13.95 18.07 19.48
C SER A 687 13.04 17.07 18.77
N ALA A 688 11.77 16.90 19.18
CA ALA A 688 10.87 15.90 18.61
C ALA A 688 10.72 16.04 17.09
N HIS A 689 10.42 14.94 16.40
CA HIS A 689 10.22 14.95 14.95
C HIS A 689 9.03 15.87 14.55
N GLY A 690 8.92 16.24 13.28
CA GLY A 690 7.92 17.21 12.83
C GLY A 690 6.50 16.64 12.78
N THR A 691 6.35 15.31 12.79
CA THR A 691 5.08 14.60 12.85
C THR A 691 4.39 14.81 14.20
N ASN A 692 5.11 14.65 15.32
CA ASN A 692 4.57 14.73 16.68
C ASN A 692 3.68 15.99 16.90
N PRO A 693 4.15 17.23 16.62
CA PRO A 693 3.32 18.42 16.74
C PRO A 693 2.20 18.51 15.67
N ALA A 694 2.38 17.95 14.48
CA ALA A 694 1.29 17.90 13.49
C ALA A 694 0.17 16.94 13.95
N SER A 695 0.53 15.76 14.45
CA SER A 695 -0.37 14.76 15.04
C SER A 695 -1.11 15.30 16.26
N ALA A 696 -0.45 16.07 17.12
CA ALA A 696 -1.07 16.71 18.29
C ALA A 696 -2.13 17.75 17.92
N VAL A 697 -1.85 18.68 16.99
CA VAL A 697 -2.87 19.62 16.47
C VAL A 697 -4.05 18.85 15.86
N MET A 698 -3.77 17.81 15.09
CA MET A 698 -4.76 17.00 14.39
C MET A 698 -5.64 16.17 15.32
N SER A 699 -5.18 15.94 16.56
CA SER A 699 -5.92 15.27 17.65
C SER A 699 -6.60 16.27 18.61
N GLY A 700 -6.64 17.56 18.24
CA GLY A 700 -7.30 18.62 19.01
C GLY A 700 -6.50 19.11 20.23
N MET A 701 -5.23 18.71 20.36
CA MET A 701 -4.40 19.05 21.49
C MET A 701 -3.70 20.40 21.34
N LYS A 702 -3.63 21.15 22.44
CA LYS A 702 -2.90 22.41 22.55
C LYS A 702 -1.43 22.13 22.87
N ILE A 703 -0.55 22.45 21.93
CA ILE A 703 0.89 22.22 22.09
C ILE A 703 1.52 23.21 23.07
N VAL A 704 2.34 22.69 23.96
CA VAL A 704 3.29 23.46 24.79
C VAL A 704 4.69 22.92 24.53
N THR A 705 5.59 23.77 24.01
CA THR A 705 6.96 23.36 23.71
C THR A 705 7.81 23.32 24.97
N CYS A 706 8.53 22.22 25.19
CA CYS A 706 9.58 22.10 26.21
C CYS A 706 10.96 22.35 25.58
N LYS A 707 11.83 23.07 26.29
CA LYS A 707 13.22 23.28 25.86
C LYS A 707 14.05 21.99 25.92
N THR A 708 15.21 22.03 25.29
CA THR A 708 16.33 21.10 25.52
C THR A 708 17.49 21.84 26.19
N ASP A 709 18.30 21.11 26.95
CA ASP A 709 19.53 21.63 27.56
C ASP A 709 20.66 21.84 26.52
N LYS A 710 21.87 22.17 26.98
CA LYS A 710 23.03 22.40 26.11
C LYS A 710 23.68 21.10 25.58
N GLN A 711 23.26 19.96 26.11
CA GLN A 711 23.73 18.62 25.78
C GLN A 711 22.75 17.89 24.84
N GLY A 712 21.54 18.43 24.67
CA GLY A 712 20.49 17.92 23.80
C GLY A 712 19.42 17.08 24.50
N ASN A 713 19.45 16.98 25.83
CA ASN A 713 18.41 16.32 26.61
C ASN A 713 17.20 17.25 26.81
N VAL A 714 16.05 16.73 27.23
CA VAL A 714 14.92 17.54 27.71
C VAL A 714 15.35 18.38 28.92
N ASP A 715 15.04 19.68 28.89
CA ASP A 715 15.26 20.59 30.01
C ASP A 715 14.21 20.29 31.11
N ILE A 716 14.60 19.53 32.13
CA ILE A 716 13.72 19.07 33.20
C ILE A 716 13.16 20.23 34.05
N ASP A 717 13.90 21.33 34.19
CA ASP A 717 13.42 22.49 34.94
C ASP A 717 12.37 23.27 34.13
N ASP A 718 12.60 23.43 32.81
CA ASP A 718 11.58 23.96 31.90
C ASP A 718 10.34 23.05 31.85
N LEU A 719 10.53 21.73 31.80
CA LEU A 719 9.46 20.73 31.83
C LEU A 719 8.61 20.88 33.10
N LYS A 720 9.23 20.93 34.28
CA LYS A 720 8.54 21.12 35.57
C LYS A 720 7.74 22.42 35.58
N GLU A 721 8.30 23.53 35.08
CA GLU A 721 7.59 24.80 34.93
C GLU A 721 6.36 24.68 34.00
N LYS A 722 6.47 23.96 32.86
CA LYS A 722 5.33 23.75 31.95
C LYS A 722 4.28 22.83 32.57
N VAL A 723 4.69 21.77 33.24
CA VAL A 723 3.81 20.81 33.89
C VAL A 723 3.04 21.46 35.04
N GLU A 724 3.70 22.18 35.95
CA GLU A 724 3.03 22.91 37.04
C GLU A 724 1.97 23.88 36.48
N LYS A 725 2.37 24.71 35.50
CA LYS A 725 1.53 25.71 34.84
C LYS A 725 0.32 25.13 34.08
N HIS A 726 0.42 23.88 33.61
CA HIS A 726 -0.61 23.24 32.79
C HIS A 726 -1.25 22.01 33.44
N SER A 727 -0.91 21.69 34.69
CA SER A 727 -1.28 20.48 35.45
C SER A 727 -2.76 20.12 35.38
N GLU A 728 -3.66 21.09 35.59
CA GLU A 728 -5.12 20.89 35.46
C GLU A 728 -5.52 20.43 34.05
N ASN A 729 -4.88 20.93 32.99
CA ASN A 729 -5.24 20.67 31.60
C ASN A 729 -4.26 19.71 30.89
N LEU A 730 -3.32 19.10 31.62
CA LEU A 730 -2.27 18.25 31.06
C LEU A 730 -2.87 16.94 30.55
N GLY A 731 -2.83 16.73 29.24
CA GLY A 731 -3.28 15.51 28.58
C GLY A 731 -2.14 14.56 28.26
N ALA A 732 -1.07 15.05 27.64
CA ALA A 732 0.03 14.21 27.16
C ALA A 732 1.43 14.87 27.22
N LEU A 733 2.46 14.03 27.24
CA LEU A 733 3.81 14.32 26.74
C LEU A 733 4.06 13.46 25.50
N MET A 734 4.64 14.03 24.45
CA MET A 734 5.27 13.24 23.37
C MET A 734 6.79 13.30 23.51
N VAL A 735 7.46 12.15 23.59
CA VAL A 735 8.91 12.03 23.70
C VAL A 735 9.44 10.95 22.75
N THR A 736 10.63 11.13 22.18
CA THR A 736 11.29 10.11 21.35
C THR A 736 12.43 9.51 22.16
N TYR A 737 12.55 8.18 22.24
CA TYR A 737 13.63 7.52 22.99
C TYR A 737 14.38 6.45 22.16
N PRO A 738 15.73 6.41 22.18
CA PRO A 738 16.60 7.55 22.49
C PRO A 738 16.22 8.80 21.65
N SER A 739 16.70 9.98 22.05
CA SER A 739 16.26 11.24 21.44
C SER A 739 16.59 11.33 19.95
N THR A 740 16.00 12.28 19.22
CA THR A 740 16.29 12.52 17.80
C THR A 740 17.74 12.94 17.52
N TYR A 741 18.52 13.27 18.55
CA TYR A 741 19.97 13.48 18.48
C TYR A 741 20.79 12.19 18.62
N GLY A 742 20.14 11.04 18.84
CA GLY A 742 20.80 9.74 19.03
C GLY A 742 21.36 9.53 20.44
N VAL A 743 20.80 10.20 21.46
CA VAL A 743 21.29 10.18 22.84
C VAL A 743 20.29 9.50 23.77
N TYR A 744 20.80 8.61 24.63
CA TYR A 744 20.04 8.05 25.74
C TYR A 744 19.95 9.05 26.89
N GLU A 745 18.77 9.64 27.10
CA GLU A 745 18.55 10.52 28.24
C GLU A 745 18.49 9.69 29.53
N SER A 746 19.35 10.04 30.51
CA SER A 746 19.55 9.26 31.74
C SER A 746 18.46 9.45 32.81
N LYS A 747 17.43 10.23 32.50
CA LYS A 747 16.35 10.62 33.42
C LYS A 747 14.96 10.49 32.77
N ILE A 748 14.82 9.63 31.77
CA ILE A 748 13.57 9.44 31.05
C ILE A 748 12.43 8.95 31.96
N ASP A 749 12.77 8.13 32.96
CA ASP A 749 11.88 7.69 34.03
C ASP A 749 11.44 8.84 34.96
N GLU A 750 12.34 9.78 35.30
CA GLU A 750 11.97 11.02 36.02
C GLU A 750 10.99 11.85 35.18
N ILE A 751 11.22 11.95 33.86
CA ILE A 751 10.36 12.67 32.92
C ILE A 751 8.97 12.03 32.84
N CYS A 752 8.86 10.71 32.64
CA CYS A 752 7.58 10.00 32.65
C CYS A 752 6.84 10.19 33.97
N LYS A 753 7.55 10.04 35.10
CA LYS A 753 6.97 10.24 36.44
C LYS A 753 6.41 11.64 36.65
N ILE A 754 7.11 12.70 36.21
CA ILE A 754 6.63 14.09 36.33
C ILE A 754 5.28 14.27 35.62
N ILE A 755 5.09 13.63 34.46
CA ILE A 755 3.83 13.68 33.70
C ILE A 755 2.71 12.91 34.40
N HIS A 756 2.99 11.66 34.82
CA HIS A 756 2.02 10.81 35.50
C HIS A 756 1.58 11.38 36.86
N ASP A 757 2.49 11.94 37.65
CA ASP A 757 2.18 12.61 38.92
C ASP A 757 1.26 13.84 38.76
N ASN A 758 1.10 14.37 37.54
CA ASN A 758 0.25 15.50 37.20
C ASN A 758 -0.96 15.11 36.31
N GLY A 759 -1.27 13.82 36.21
CA GLY A 759 -2.44 13.30 35.50
C GLY A 759 -2.35 13.32 33.97
N GLY A 760 -1.17 13.59 33.39
CA GLY A 760 -0.93 13.38 31.97
C GLY A 760 -0.69 11.91 31.63
N GLN A 761 -0.54 11.61 30.34
CA GLN A 761 -0.06 10.32 29.82
C GLN A 761 1.21 10.53 28.98
N VAL A 762 2.04 9.51 28.85
CA VAL A 762 3.25 9.56 28.00
C VAL A 762 3.00 8.83 26.68
N TYR A 763 3.23 9.52 25.57
CA TYR A 763 3.36 8.92 24.25
C TYR A 763 4.84 8.84 23.88
N MET A 764 5.36 7.62 23.71
CA MET A 764 6.72 7.41 23.22
C MET A 764 6.72 7.18 21.70
N ASP A 765 7.41 8.05 20.98
CA ASP A 765 7.72 7.89 19.57
C ASP A 765 8.78 6.79 19.39
N GLY A 766 8.32 5.66 18.88
CA GLY A 766 9.11 4.44 18.69
C GLY A 766 9.98 4.41 17.43
N ALA A 767 10.13 5.50 16.67
CA ALA A 767 10.95 5.51 15.46
C ALA A 767 12.41 5.07 15.69
N ASN A 768 12.93 5.28 16.92
CA ASN A 768 14.28 4.90 17.33
C ASN A 768 14.37 3.55 18.05
N MET A 769 13.32 2.72 18.05
CA MET A 769 13.30 1.39 18.71
C MET A 769 14.45 0.45 18.29
N ASN A 770 15.06 0.63 17.12
CA ASN A 770 16.23 -0.18 16.71
C ASN A 770 17.44 -0.03 17.65
N ALA A 771 17.49 1.00 18.49
CA ALA A 771 18.48 1.11 19.56
C ALA A 771 18.04 0.37 20.84
N GLN A 772 16.73 0.17 21.06
CA GLN A 772 16.13 -0.36 22.29
C GLN A 772 15.93 -1.88 22.30
N VAL A 773 15.52 -2.49 21.18
CA VAL A 773 15.05 -3.91 21.15
C VAL A 773 16.04 -4.86 21.84
N GLY A 774 15.58 -5.53 22.89
CA GLY A 774 16.37 -6.49 23.67
C GLY A 774 17.31 -5.87 24.72
N LEU A 775 17.35 -4.54 24.84
CA LEU A 775 18.15 -3.81 25.85
C LEU A 775 17.27 -3.05 26.85
N THR A 776 16.17 -2.47 26.38
CA THR A 776 15.17 -1.72 27.16
C THR A 776 13.83 -1.76 26.41
N SER A 777 12.76 -1.25 27.01
CA SER A 777 11.46 -1.15 26.35
C SER A 777 10.64 0.05 26.85
N PRO A 778 9.78 0.66 26.01
CA PRO A 778 8.93 1.78 26.40
C PRO A 778 8.11 1.56 27.67
N GLY A 779 7.45 0.41 27.81
CA GLY A 779 6.62 0.09 28.98
C GLY A 779 7.41 -0.21 30.27
N LEU A 780 8.73 -0.48 30.16
CA LEU A 780 9.62 -0.55 31.33
C LEU A 780 10.07 0.84 31.79
N ILE A 781 10.15 1.80 30.86
CA ILE A 781 10.59 3.18 31.12
C ILE A 781 9.52 3.99 31.86
N GLY A 782 8.24 3.80 31.52
CA GLY A 782 7.08 4.46 32.16
C GLY A 782 6.03 4.93 31.18
#